data_AF-A0AB34ITW1-F1
#
_entry.id   AF-A0AB34ITW1-F1
#
_cell.length_a   1.000
_cell.length_b   1.000
_cell.length_c   1.000
_cell.angle_alpha   90.00
_cell.angle_beta   90.00
_cell.angle_gamma   90.00
#
_symmetry.space_group_name_H-M   'P 1'
#
loop_
_entity.id
_entity.type
_entity.pdbx_description
1 polymer ?
#
loop_
_entity_poly.entity_id
_entity_poly.type
_entity_poly.pdbx_seq_one_letter_code
_entity_poly.pdbx_strand_id
1 'polypeptide(L)'
;MPRAALRLLLLGVAAAREPLLDDASLTPTISSRSPLPLISQLQHRFRRWDRHPQGYPRRRRLDTLTPSNTAPLRLALDFRSLYEESAYPYSACFRVGQWYRKGLPPVSPAGSDPAPPSDPADATCVRTATSANSDCWGVCEADDVITPAGRDALVRLVTAVAAELPAYFSVAPLPAGANLTFQRSVGRYDRALQQKGYRSESRCARDCTMLSGVAVDESYCAAGVAADAVLSLTRPPAVPGAAGTGSWCVSDERNRPVWLVFAWLLPLSRLGADADAAAREFRGLVYHEIIHGLGFSNSMFNYAVNPDGSRKGLLELLPVRDVDGASDEVWFFVKGRAYEVARRYFECADNSSWRGVPLMGLPELGRASHWETRTMRDDVMTYGGGPAVISSITLAAMEDLGHYLANYSNAGCMYWGYKQGCSFVTSRCGAGQVDYSVTVSSPSECTGLSWWGQVRDGYLESKCVGGTTPCAAEGGYLAASDGTRQCTAQCASDAPRDDCSAAPSGAIASSSTEEELRDKLAELLGLDASDWKLYAIVGAAFLLLIAAVAILNSVLCPDSRRAQQRILVMANTLIAWLSLAGLGLLVYMVAAPAGWPFSYHAFEAFVERGWLLVGVGVAAFLLLLAFATIWGAVMRNTRLLLGVWCVYVLMLLLQAALTGVLVYWIIALKDVSRDSVDVALGSQRYENRFGGEVLAAVEGYLCGTYRACCMPEWLRQANASASAPTYDSGSGTYANAASQRTCLQAHEGVATELDVQVQDPSNPSFCKYVTGATHEFAPDAKVCPILDEIVDQFSRSECEATFCPLGVDGYQIFVRDMVEFTQDNAIKLAIGFGVLLALELMMMTNAWRLRRSILRSKEALVFVGANDLFTRGDPKGKYGVSST
;
A
#
# COMPACT_ATOMS: atom_id res chain seq x y z
N MET A 1 -25.18 -23.39 -11.62
CA MET A 1 -25.11 -24.65 -10.83
C MET A 1 -25.12 -24.30 -9.35
N PRO A 2 -25.35 -25.22 -8.39
CA PRO A 2 -25.13 -24.90 -6.97
C PRO A 2 -23.63 -24.60 -6.73
N ARG A 3 -23.32 -23.43 -6.16
CA ARG A 3 -21.95 -22.89 -6.00
C ARG A 3 -20.94 -23.88 -5.40
N ALA A 4 -21.39 -24.76 -4.50
CA ALA A 4 -20.56 -25.80 -3.88
C ALA A 4 -19.90 -26.78 -4.87
N ALA A 5 -20.52 -27.06 -6.02
CA ALA A 5 -19.99 -28.03 -6.99
C ALA A 5 -18.78 -27.48 -7.76
N LEU A 6 -18.78 -26.19 -8.09
CA LEU A 6 -17.68 -25.54 -8.81
C LEU A 6 -16.46 -25.36 -7.89
N ARG A 7 -16.68 -24.96 -6.63
CA ARG A 7 -15.62 -24.77 -5.64
C ARG A 7 -14.82 -26.04 -5.32
N LEU A 8 -15.40 -27.23 -5.48
CA LEU A 8 -14.69 -28.49 -5.20
C LEU A 8 -13.76 -28.96 -6.33
N LEU A 9 -13.90 -28.44 -7.56
CA LEU A 9 -13.15 -28.89 -8.73
C LEU A 9 -11.86 -28.10 -9.00
N LEU A 10 -11.75 -26.87 -8.48
CA LEU A 10 -10.67 -25.93 -8.80
C LEU A 10 -9.55 -25.85 -7.74
N LEU A 11 -9.71 -26.50 -6.58
CA LEU A 11 -8.79 -26.39 -5.44
C LEU A 11 -7.54 -27.29 -5.51
N GLY A 12 -7.23 -27.87 -6.68
CA GLY A 12 -6.27 -28.97 -6.79
C GLY A 12 -4.82 -28.60 -7.11
N VAL A 13 -4.56 -27.49 -7.81
CA VAL A 13 -3.26 -27.23 -8.46
C VAL A 13 -2.87 -25.75 -8.39
N ALA A 14 -1.89 -25.42 -7.56
CA ALA A 14 -1.22 -24.11 -7.53
C ALA A 14 0.16 -24.24 -6.86
N ALA A 15 1.13 -24.87 -7.53
CA ALA A 15 2.50 -25.00 -7.02
C ALA A 15 3.54 -25.09 -8.15
N ALA A 16 4.57 -24.23 -8.06
CA ALA A 16 5.85 -24.23 -8.77
C ALA A 16 5.86 -24.38 -10.31
N ARG A 17 6.38 -23.33 -10.98
CA ARG A 17 6.95 -23.39 -12.33
C ARG A 17 8.35 -22.75 -12.29
N GLU A 18 9.35 -23.51 -12.69
CA GLU A 18 10.59 -22.99 -13.28
C GLU A 18 10.55 -23.26 -14.79
N PRO A 19 11.14 -22.38 -15.60
CA PRO A 19 11.97 -22.88 -16.70
C PRO A 19 13.28 -22.08 -16.90
N LEU A 20 14.24 -22.69 -17.58
CA LEU A 20 15.52 -22.06 -17.92
C LEU A 20 15.37 -20.94 -18.97
N LEU A 21 16.34 -20.03 -18.95
CA LEU A 21 16.48 -18.89 -19.86
C LEU A 21 17.09 -19.29 -21.20
N ASP A 22 16.79 -18.49 -22.23
CA ASP A 22 17.68 -18.19 -23.35
C ASP A 22 17.56 -16.69 -23.66
N ASP A 23 18.62 -16.06 -24.18
CA ASP A 23 18.86 -14.62 -24.05
C ASP A 23 18.29 -13.77 -25.23
N ALA A 24 17.70 -12.61 -24.93
CA ALA A 24 17.37 -11.59 -25.94
C ALA A 24 17.11 -10.19 -25.34
N SER A 25 17.93 -9.20 -25.71
CA SER A 25 17.84 -7.81 -25.28
C SER A 25 16.62 -7.06 -25.86
N LEU A 26 15.85 -6.36 -25.02
CA LEU A 26 14.94 -5.29 -25.45
C LEU A 26 14.83 -4.20 -24.38
N THR A 27 15.34 -2.99 -24.68
CA THR A 27 15.21 -1.78 -23.85
C THR A 27 14.17 -0.83 -24.44
N PRO A 28 13.04 -0.54 -23.76
CA PRO A 28 12.06 0.45 -24.21
C PRO A 28 12.10 1.74 -23.36
N THR A 29 12.48 2.87 -23.99
CA THR A 29 12.34 4.22 -23.41
C THR A 29 10.93 4.78 -23.63
N ILE A 30 10.23 5.22 -22.57
CA ILE A 30 8.87 5.82 -22.68
C ILE A 30 8.72 7.06 -21.77
N SER A 31 8.05 8.10 -22.29
CA SER A 31 7.69 9.36 -21.60
C SER A 31 6.78 9.13 -20.38
N SER A 32 7.12 9.55 -19.15
CA SER A 32 7.21 10.93 -18.57
C SER A 32 5.86 11.56 -18.16
N ARG A 33 5.88 12.36 -17.04
CA ARG A 33 4.83 13.22 -16.42
C ARG A 33 4.20 12.75 -15.07
N SER A 34 5.01 12.44 -14.04
CA SER A 34 4.56 12.42 -12.62
C SER A 34 5.74 12.57 -11.61
N PRO A 35 5.56 13.15 -10.39
CA PRO A 35 6.62 14.07 -9.94
C PRO A 35 6.94 14.26 -8.45
N LEU A 36 6.17 13.74 -7.49
CA LEU A 36 6.28 14.19 -6.09
C LEU A 36 7.64 13.72 -5.52
N PRO A 37 8.07 14.07 -4.30
CA PRO A 37 9.36 13.57 -3.85
C PRO A 37 9.30 12.04 -3.81
N LEU A 38 10.23 11.40 -4.51
CA LEU A 38 10.55 9.98 -4.43
C LEU A 38 10.44 9.48 -2.98
N ILE A 39 10.80 10.31 -2.00
CA ILE A 39 10.61 10.02 -0.58
C ILE A 39 9.19 10.23 -0.04
N SER A 40 8.55 11.40 -0.20
CA SER A 40 7.17 11.64 0.23
C SER A 40 6.22 10.59 -0.35
N GLN A 41 6.36 10.32 -1.65
CA GLN A 41 5.56 9.33 -2.35
C GLN A 41 5.87 7.89 -1.92
N LEU A 42 7.15 7.48 -1.86
CA LEU A 42 7.44 6.12 -1.42
C LEU A 42 7.10 5.95 0.07
N GLN A 43 7.10 7.00 0.90
CA GLN A 43 6.57 6.93 2.27
C GLN A 43 5.04 6.78 2.28
N HIS A 44 4.33 7.48 1.39
CA HIS A 44 2.88 7.32 1.21
C HIS A 44 2.51 5.88 0.84
N ARG A 45 3.36 5.15 0.09
CA ARG A 45 3.12 3.76 -0.29
C ARG A 45 3.60 2.73 0.74
N PHE A 46 4.67 3.01 1.47
CA PHE A 46 5.43 1.97 2.16
C PHE A 46 5.36 1.99 3.68
N ARG A 47 4.15 1.69 4.17
CA ARG A 47 3.86 1.42 5.59
C ARG A 47 4.06 -0.06 5.97
N ARG A 48 5.29 -0.43 6.35
CA ARG A 48 5.50 -1.44 7.40
C ARG A 48 6.22 -0.82 8.59
N TRP A 49 5.92 -1.33 9.78
CA TRP A 49 6.43 -0.88 11.06
C TRP A 49 7.83 -1.45 11.35
N ASP A 50 8.81 -1.09 10.52
CA ASP A 50 10.17 -0.90 11.05
C ASP A 50 10.05 0.19 12.10
N ARG A 51 10.16 -0.19 13.38
CA ARG A 51 9.95 0.75 14.49
C ARG A 51 11.00 1.85 14.40
N HIS A 52 10.55 3.06 14.11
CA HIS A 52 11.38 4.25 14.29
C HIS A 52 11.94 4.20 15.72
N PRO A 53 13.27 4.36 15.93
CA PRO A 53 13.93 3.96 17.18
C PRO A 53 13.50 4.84 18.36
N GLN A 54 12.83 5.94 18.05
CA GLN A 54 12.04 6.76 18.95
C GLN A 54 10.85 6.00 19.57
N GLY A 55 11.14 5.11 20.52
CA GLY A 55 10.13 4.41 21.30
C GLY A 55 9.28 5.37 22.14
N TYR A 56 8.06 5.65 21.67
CA TYR A 56 7.07 6.37 22.47
C TYR A 56 6.57 5.48 23.62
N PRO A 57 6.03 6.06 24.72
CA PRO A 57 5.35 5.29 25.74
C PRO A 57 4.23 4.45 25.12
N ARG A 58 4.09 3.18 25.52
CA ARG A 58 3.16 2.18 24.95
C ARG A 58 1.68 2.57 25.08
N ARG A 59 1.21 3.51 24.26
CA ARG A 59 -0.19 3.84 24.05
C ARG A 59 -0.63 3.28 22.70
N ARG A 60 -1.58 2.34 22.74
CA ARG A 60 -2.06 1.57 21.58
C ARG A 60 -2.99 2.34 20.65
N ARG A 61 -3.37 3.56 21.02
CA ARG A 61 -4.29 4.44 20.29
C ARG A 61 -3.63 5.83 20.15
N LEU A 62 -3.96 6.57 19.10
CA LEU A 62 -3.64 8.00 19.01
C LEU A 62 -4.60 8.75 19.94
N ASP A 63 -4.16 9.05 21.16
CA ASP A 63 -4.98 9.83 22.09
C ASP A 63 -5.31 11.22 21.50
N THR A 64 -6.50 11.74 21.81
CA THR A 64 -6.90 13.10 21.44
C THR A 64 -5.87 14.12 21.98
N LEU A 65 -5.30 14.92 21.07
CA LEU A 65 -4.36 15.97 21.44
C LEU A 65 -5.09 17.11 22.17
N THR A 66 -4.45 17.64 23.22
CA THR A 66 -4.96 18.69 24.09
C THR A 66 -3.80 19.58 24.58
N PRO A 67 -4.08 20.80 25.08
CA PRO A 67 -3.06 21.65 25.69
C PRO A 67 -2.37 21.05 26.93
N SER A 68 -2.90 19.95 27.49
CA SER A 68 -2.32 19.26 28.65
C SER A 68 -1.46 18.04 28.30
N ASN A 69 -1.48 17.57 27.04
CA ASN A 69 -0.67 16.45 26.56
C ASN A 69 0.22 16.79 25.34
N THR A 70 0.28 18.07 24.96
CA THR A 70 1.14 18.60 23.90
C THR A 70 2.06 19.72 24.39
N ALA A 71 3.07 20.06 23.61
CA ALA A 71 3.95 21.21 23.79
C ALA A 71 4.27 21.84 22.41
N PRO A 72 4.66 23.13 22.33
CA PRO A 72 5.04 23.79 21.09
C PRO A 72 6.10 22.99 20.30
N LEU A 73 5.89 22.86 18.99
CA LEU A 73 6.75 22.10 18.08
C LEU A 73 8.19 22.64 18.09
N ARG A 74 9.19 21.82 18.44
CA ARG A 74 10.60 22.19 18.33
C ARG A 74 11.21 21.66 17.04
N LEU A 75 11.75 22.55 16.20
CA LEU A 75 12.47 22.20 14.98
C LEU A 75 13.99 22.32 15.19
N ALA A 76 14.74 21.29 14.82
CA ALA A 76 16.19 21.37 14.65
C ALA A 76 16.51 21.76 13.21
N LEU A 77 17.01 22.98 13.00
CA LEU A 77 17.34 23.48 11.66
C LEU A 77 18.69 22.93 11.20
N ASP A 78 18.74 22.48 9.95
CA ASP A 78 19.89 21.80 9.36
C ASP A 78 20.22 22.39 7.99
N PHE A 79 21.39 23.02 7.90
CA PHE A 79 21.85 23.74 6.71
C PHE A 79 23.02 23.05 5.99
N ARG A 80 23.43 21.83 6.39
CA ARG A 80 24.66 21.17 5.87
C ARG A 80 24.64 20.92 4.36
N SER A 81 23.46 20.85 3.75
CA SER A 81 23.30 20.71 2.29
C SER A 81 23.64 22.00 1.50
N LEU A 82 23.93 23.11 2.18
CA LEU A 82 24.27 24.41 1.58
C LEU A 82 25.78 24.75 1.65
N TYR A 83 26.63 23.76 1.92
CA TYR A 83 28.08 23.90 2.12
C TYR A 83 28.82 22.90 1.23
N GLU A 84 29.85 23.33 0.50
CA GLU A 84 30.55 22.49 -0.50
C GLU A 84 31.28 21.31 0.17
N GLU A 85 31.70 21.52 1.43
CA GLU A 85 32.39 20.55 2.28
C GLU A 85 31.48 19.47 2.89
N SER A 86 30.15 19.62 2.85
CA SER A 86 29.21 18.66 3.45
C SER A 86 27.98 18.29 2.61
N ALA A 87 27.68 19.02 1.53
CA ALA A 87 26.62 18.66 0.59
C ALA A 87 26.88 17.29 -0.05
N TYR A 88 25.81 16.54 -0.32
CA TYR A 88 25.94 15.25 -1.01
C TYR A 88 26.41 15.46 -2.46
N PRO A 89 27.28 14.58 -3.02
CA PRO A 89 27.76 14.73 -4.39
C PRO A 89 26.64 15.01 -5.40
N TYR A 90 26.85 16.09 -6.16
CA TYR A 90 25.96 16.57 -7.22
C TYR A 90 24.54 16.99 -6.78
N SER A 91 24.25 17.13 -5.47
CA SER A 91 22.93 17.57 -4.99
C SER A 91 22.71 19.09 -5.03
N ALA A 92 23.78 19.88 -5.13
CA ALA A 92 23.75 21.34 -5.12
C ALA A 92 24.90 21.94 -5.95
N CYS A 93 24.69 23.18 -6.42
CA CYS A 93 25.65 23.93 -7.24
C CYS A 93 26.45 24.92 -6.41
N PHE A 94 27.78 24.84 -6.46
CA PHE A 94 28.71 25.77 -5.82
C PHE A 94 29.53 26.58 -6.83
N ARG A 95 29.61 26.12 -8.09
CA ARG A 95 30.39 26.74 -9.17
C ARG A 95 29.63 26.64 -10.50
N VAL A 96 29.75 27.67 -11.35
CA VAL A 96 29.22 27.61 -12.73
C VAL A 96 30.01 26.57 -13.52
N GLY A 97 29.33 25.76 -14.33
CA GLY A 97 29.95 24.66 -15.08
C GLY A 97 30.16 23.37 -14.27
N GLN A 98 29.82 23.35 -12.98
CA GLN A 98 29.77 22.14 -12.17
C GLN A 98 28.60 21.24 -12.63
N TRP A 99 28.74 19.92 -12.52
CA TRP A 99 27.62 18.99 -12.70
C TRP A 99 26.70 18.95 -11.47
N TYR A 100 25.40 18.77 -11.71
CA TYR A 100 24.39 18.36 -10.75
C TYR A 100 23.60 17.16 -11.26
N ARG A 101 22.95 16.42 -10.35
CA ARG A 101 21.96 15.39 -10.67
C ARG A 101 20.56 15.84 -10.28
N LYS A 102 19.57 15.61 -11.15
CA LYS A 102 18.16 15.66 -10.78
C LYS A 102 17.68 14.22 -10.61
N GLY A 103 17.17 13.90 -9.43
CA GLY A 103 16.71 12.56 -9.11
C GLY A 103 17.83 11.51 -9.02
N LEU A 104 17.58 10.34 -9.60
CA LEU A 104 18.42 9.14 -9.59
C LEU A 104 18.88 8.75 -11.02
N PRO A 105 19.70 9.57 -11.71
CA PRO A 105 20.22 9.21 -13.03
C PRO A 105 20.91 7.84 -13.02
N PRO A 106 20.85 7.06 -14.12
CA PRO A 106 21.47 5.74 -14.20
C PRO A 106 22.96 5.75 -13.86
N VAL A 107 23.40 4.77 -13.07
CA VAL A 107 24.80 4.64 -12.65
C VAL A 107 25.50 3.62 -13.54
N SER A 108 26.66 3.98 -14.10
CA SER A 108 27.49 3.11 -14.93
C SER A 108 28.97 3.25 -14.54
N PRO A 109 29.66 2.16 -14.15
CA PRO A 109 29.15 0.80 -13.98
C PRO A 109 28.23 0.66 -12.76
N ALA A 110 27.29 -0.28 -12.80
CA ALA A 110 26.40 -0.56 -11.67
C ALA A 110 27.17 -0.96 -10.40
N GLY A 111 26.70 -0.49 -9.24
CA GLY A 111 27.35 -0.69 -7.94
C GLY A 111 28.40 0.37 -7.57
N SER A 112 28.59 1.40 -8.40
CA SER A 112 29.46 2.56 -8.12
C SER A 112 28.68 3.77 -7.56
N ASP A 113 29.39 4.86 -7.28
CA ASP A 113 28.77 6.16 -6.96
C ASP A 113 28.29 6.85 -8.25
N PRO A 114 27.20 7.65 -8.20
CA PRO A 114 26.65 8.29 -9.39
C PRO A 114 27.67 9.29 -10.00
N ALA A 115 28.09 9.04 -11.23
CA ALA A 115 29.03 9.89 -11.98
C ALA A 115 28.35 10.52 -13.22
N PRO A 116 28.62 11.81 -13.51
CA PRO A 116 28.11 12.48 -14.70
C PRO A 116 28.82 12.02 -15.99
N PRO A 117 28.25 12.36 -17.17
CA PRO A 117 28.94 12.22 -18.46
C PRO A 117 30.28 12.96 -18.51
N SER A 118 31.14 12.55 -19.44
CA SER A 118 32.48 13.15 -19.62
C SER A 118 32.46 14.49 -20.36
N ASP A 119 31.46 14.74 -21.21
CA ASP A 119 31.31 16.01 -21.94
C ASP A 119 30.09 16.78 -21.41
N PRO A 120 30.21 18.08 -21.05
CA PRO A 120 29.06 18.95 -20.75
C PRO A 120 27.98 19.00 -21.84
N ALA A 121 28.30 18.67 -23.08
CA ALA A 121 27.34 18.55 -24.18
C ALA A 121 26.37 17.35 -24.02
N ASP A 122 26.74 16.32 -23.25
CA ASP A 122 25.92 15.15 -22.96
C ASP A 122 24.89 15.40 -21.82
N ALA A 123 24.69 16.66 -21.41
CA ALA A 123 23.75 17.03 -20.35
C ALA A 123 22.29 16.71 -20.73
N THR A 124 21.66 15.82 -19.96
CA THR A 124 20.30 15.32 -20.22
C THR A 124 19.18 16.13 -19.54
N CYS A 125 19.51 17.05 -18.64
CA CYS A 125 18.53 17.93 -18.00
C CYS A 125 18.09 19.10 -18.89
N VAL A 126 16.87 19.03 -19.43
CA VAL A 126 16.27 20.13 -20.22
C VAL A 126 15.75 21.23 -19.28
N ARG A 127 16.50 22.35 -19.17
CA ARG A 127 16.20 23.46 -18.24
C ARG A 127 14.93 24.27 -18.58
N THR A 128 14.42 24.16 -19.81
CA THR A 128 13.26 24.91 -20.31
C THR A 128 11.95 24.10 -20.35
N ALA A 129 12.00 22.80 -20.04
CA ALA A 129 10.81 21.94 -20.09
C ALA A 129 10.14 21.91 -18.72
N THR A 130 8.81 22.10 -18.69
CA THR A 130 7.96 21.94 -17.50
C THR A 130 7.71 20.45 -17.19
N SER A 131 8.78 19.66 -17.19
CA SER A 131 8.79 18.22 -16.98
C SER A 131 9.97 17.82 -16.08
N ALA A 132 9.96 18.28 -14.83
CA ALA A 132 10.95 18.05 -13.79
C ALA A 132 11.28 16.57 -13.46
N ASN A 133 10.70 15.61 -14.17
CA ASN A 133 10.49 14.24 -13.72
C ASN A 133 11.37 13.22 -14.46
N SER A 134 12.40 13.68 -15.18
CA SER A 134 13.46 12.82 -15.71
C SER A 134 14.64 12.76 -14.76
N ASP A 135 15.12 11.55 -14.50
CA ASP A 135 16.38 11.30 -13.82
C ASP A 135 17.54 11.70 -14.75
N CYS A 136 18.18 12.84 -14.47
CA CYS A 136 19.06 13.51 -15.43
C CYS A 136 20.32 14.11 -14.83
N TRP A 137 21.31 14.35 -15.70
CA TRP A 137 22.54 15.08 -15.41
C TRP A 137 22.47 16.47 -16.06
N GLY A 138 22.81 17.51 -15.30
CA GLY A 138 22.75 18.89 -15.77
C GLY A 138 23.94 19.72 -15.31
N VAL A 139 24.15 20.86 -15.95
CA VAL A 139 25.27 21.76 -15.68
C VAL A 139 24.77 23.02 -14.97
N CYS A 140 25.45 23.40 -13.89
CA CYS A 140 25.13 24.54 -13.03
C CYS A 140 25.33 25.87 -13.76
N GLU A 141 24.27 26.69 -13.80
CA GLU A 141 24.30 28.08 -14.27
C GLU A 141 24.52 29.06 -13.11
N ALA A 142 24.75 30.34 -13.42
CA ALA A 142 25.02 31.38 -12.41
C ALA A 142 23.93 31.52 -11.34
N ASP A 143 22.66 31.36 -11.73
CA ASP A 143 21.51 31.45 -10.82
C ASP A 143 21.36 30.22 -9.90
N ASP A 144 21.97 29.07 -10.24
CA ASP A 144 21.92 27.88 -9.38
C ASP A 144 22.90 28.00 -8.19
N VAL A 145 23.98 28.78 -8.34
CA VAL A 145 25.15 28.76 -7.45
C VAL A 145 24.85 29.27 -6.03
N ILE A 146 25.24 28.47 -5.04
CA ILE A 146 25.30 28.85 -3.63
C ILE A 146 26.49 29.80 -3.41
N THR A 147 26.25 31.09 -3.50
CA THR A 147 27.21 32.10 -3.02
C THR A 147 27.18 32.17 -1.48
N PRO A 148 28.32 32.40 -0.79
CA PRO A 148 28.33 32.50 0.68
C PRO A 148 27.39 33.59 1.22
N ALA A 149 27.35 34.77 0.58
CA ALA A 149 26.46 35.85 0.98
C ALA A 149 24.97 35.47 0.83
N GLY A 150 24.60 34.81 -0.27
CA GLY A 150 23.24 34.34 -0.52
C GLY A 150 22.83 33.21 0.43
N ARG A 151 23.76 32.27 0.71
CA ARG A 151 23.59 31.22 1.73
C ARG A 151 23.29 31.83 3.10
N ASP A 152 24.11 32.78 3.53
CA ASP A 152 23.99 33.38 4.86
C ASP A 152 22.71 34.23 4.98
N ALA A 153 22.25 34.85 3.90
CA ALA A 153 20.94 35.50 3.83
C ALA A 153 19.78 34.49 3.94
N LEU A 154 19.84 33.38 3.18
CA LEU A 154 18.85 32.32 3.21
C LEU A 154 18.76 31.64 4.60
N VAL A 155 19.91 31.35 5.22
CA VAL A 155 20.00 30.78 6.58
C VAL A 155 19.36 31.73 7.59
N ARG A 156 19.61 33.05 7.52
CA ARG A 156 18.95 34.04 8.40
C ARG A 156 17.43 34.07 8.20
N LEU A 157 16.97 34.14 6.95
CA LEU A 157 15.54 34.15 6.61
C LEU A 157 14.82 32.92 7.17
N VAL A 158 15.30 31.71 6.84
CA VAL A 158 14.65 30.47 7.26
C VAL A 158 14.75 30.27 8.78
N THR A 159 15.85 30.69 9.42
CA THR A 159 15.97 30.63 10.89
C THR A 159 14.97 31.56 11.59
N ALA A 160 14.78 32.79 11.08
CA ALA A 160 13.83 33.73 11.66
C ALA A 160 12.39 33.23 11.53
N VAL A 161 12.00 32.78 10.33
CA VAL A 161 10.61 32.37 10.05
C VAL A 161 10.27 31.01 10.65
N ALA A 162 11.21 30.03 10.67
CA ALA A 162 10.98 28.74 11.30
C ALA A 162 10.80 28.83 12.83
N ALA A 163 11.29 29.91 13.47
CA ALA A 163 11.07 30.18 14.89
C ALA A 163 9.63 30.65 15.22
N GLU A 164 8.80 30.97 14.22
CA GLU A 164 7.41 31.40 14.40
C GLU A 164 6.41 30.23 14.40
N LEU A 165 6.73 29.13 13.69
CA LEU A 165 5.94 27.89 13.63
C LEU A 165 5.49 27.30 15.00
N PRO A 166 6.30 27.33 16.08
CA PRO A 166 5.89 26.81 17.39
C PRO A 166 4.69 27.56 17.99
N ALA A 167 4.42 28.79 17.54
CA ALA A 167 3.25 29.56 17.94
C ALA A 167 1.94 29.03 17.33
N TYR A 168 2.03 28.29 16.21
CA TYR A 168 0.89 27.74 15.47
C TYR A 168 0.64 26.26 15.79
N PHE A 169 1.69 25.45 15.96
CA PHE A 169 1.58 24.00 16.10
C PHE A 169 2.22 23.48 17.40
N SER A 170 1.46 22.68 18.14
CA SER A 170 1.94 21.88 19.27
C SER A 170 1.85 20.38 18.95
N VAL A 171 2.77 19.58 19.47
CA VAL A 171 2.88 18.12 19.26
C VAL A 171 2.91 17.39 20.60
N ALA A 172 2.58 16.10 20.61
CA ALA A 172 2.84 15.25 21.77
C ALA A 172 4.36 15.16 21.99
N PRO A 173 4.92 15.65 23.12
CA PRO A 173 6.36 15.77 23.29
C PRO A 173 7.06 14.42 23.43
N LEU A 174 8.35 14.39 23.09
CA LEU A 174 9.22 13.27 23.42
C LEU A 174 9.31 13.05 24.95
N PRO A 175 9.63 11.82 25.43
CA PRO A 175 9.90 11.56 26.83
C PRO A 175 10.95 12.53 27.42
N ALA A 176 10.78 12.95 28.67
CA ALA A 176 11.68 13.92 29.31
C ALA A 176 13.14 13.43 29.29
N GLY A 177 14.04 14.23 28.69
CA GLY A 177 15.44 13.90 28.52
C GLY A 177 15.77 13.00 27.31
N ALA A 178 14.79 12.62 26.48
CA ALA A 178 15.03 11.89 25.24
C ALA A 178 15.26 12.84 24.04
N ASN A 179 16.28 12.53 23.25
CA ASN A 179 16.49 13.11 21.92
C ASN A 179 15.66 12.37 20.87
N LEU A 180 15.36 13.03 19.74
CA LEU A 180 14.90 12.40 18.51
C LEU A 180 16.06 11.65 17.85
N THR A 181 15.92 10.34 17.72
CA THR A 181 16.94 9.43 17.16
C THR A 181 16.49 8.85 15.84
N PHE A 182 17.43 8.67 14.92
CA PHE A 182 17.21 8.07 13.59
C PHE A 182 18.00 6.77 13.43
N GLN A 183 17.73 5.98 12.39
CA GLN A 183 18.43 4.71 12.15
C GLN A 183 19.58 4.83 11.17
N ARG A 184 20.66 4.08 11.45
CA ARG A 184 21.64 3.70 10.43
C ARG A 184 21.17 2.42 9.75
N SER A 185 20.74 2.52 8.50
CA SER A 185 20.25 1.38 7.72
C SER A 185 20.64 1.51 6.24
N VAL A 186 20.36 0.48 5.44
CA VAL A 186 20.48 0.58 3.97
C VAL A 186 19.43 1.49 3.32
N GLY A 187 18.58 2.14 4.12
CA GLY A 187 17.44 2.90 3.62
C GLY A 187 16.28 1.97 3.24
N ARG A 188 15.06 2.50 3.31
CA ARG A 188 13.83 1.77 2.96
C ARG A 188 13.75 1.44 1.46
N TYR A 189 14.60 2.03 0.62
CA TYR A 189 14.45 1.94 -0.84
C TYR A 189 15.61 1.25 -1.56
N ASP A 190 16.40 0.48 -0.80
CA ASP A 190 17.66 -0.11 -1.28
C ASP A 190 17.51 -1.02 -2.51
N ARG A 191 16.51 -1.91 -2.55
CA ARG A 191 16.30 -2.80 -3.72
C ARG A 191 15.98 -2.04 -5.00
N ALA A 192 15.22 -0.95 -4.88
CA ALA A 192 14.86 -0.11 -6.01
C ALA A 192 16.03 0.79 -6.46
N LEU A 193 16.86 1.24 -5.51
CA LEU A 193 18.15 1.87 -5.78
C LEU A 193 19.11 0.91 -6.50
N GLN A 194 19.25 -0.34 -6.03
CA GLN A 194 20.04 -1.39 -6.68
C GLN A 194 19.58 -1.65 -8.13
N GLN A 195 18.26 -1.68 -8.39
CA GLN A 195 17.73 -1.80 -9.76
C GLN A 195 18.08 -0.62 -10.67
N LYS A 196 18.31 0.59 -10.12
CA LYS A 196 18.85 1.75 -10.86
C LYS A 196 20.40 1.80 -10.88
N GLY A 197 21.07 0.73 -10.44
CA GLY A 197 22.53 0.58 -10.45
C GLY A 197 23.25 1.21 -9.26
N TYR A 198 22.53 1.73 -8.26
CA TYR A 198 23.13 2.32 -7.07
C TYR A 198 23.61 1.22 -6.10
N ARG A 199 24.75 1.47 -5.45
CA ARG A 199 25.33 0.58 -4.43
C ARG A 199 24.41 0.40 -3.21
N SER A 200 24.37 -0.79 -2.63
CA SER A 200 23.80 -0.99 -1.28
C SER A 200 24.83 -0.66 -0.20
N GLU A 201 24.47 0.21 0.74
CA GLU A 201 25.33 0.63 1.86
C GLU A 201 24.50 1.21 3.02
N SER A 202 25.00 1.05 4.25
CA SER A 202 24.30 1.51 5.47
C SER A 202 24.76 2.90 5.91
N ARG A 203 23.85 3.87 5.97
CA ARG A 203 24.08 5.26 6.43
C ARG A 203 22.97 5.72 7.38
N CYS A 204 23.24 6.75 8.20
CA CYS A 204 22.19 7.43 8.95
C CYS A 204 21.14 8.01 7.99
N ALA A 205 19.86 7.74 8.24
CA ALA A 205 18.71 8.25 7.49
C ALA A 205 18.90 8.26 5.96
N ARG A 206 19.46 7.17 5.40
CA ARG A 206 19.97 7.10 4.01
C ARG A 206 19.00 7.62 2.95
N ASP A 207 17.70 7.40 3.13
CA ASP A 207 16.67 7.83 2.18
C ASP A 207 16.64 9.36 2.02
N CYS A 208 16.85 10.15 3.10
CA CYS A 208 16.97 11.62 3.02
C CYS A 208 18.06 12.05 2.02
N THR A 209 19.21 11.38 2.08
CA THR A 209 20.35 11.67 1.21
C THR A 209 20.12 11.18 -0.22
N MET A 210 19.65 9.94 -0.39
CA MET A 210 19.48 9.35 -1.72
C MET A 210 18.37 10.02 -2.53
N LEU A 211 17.24 10.33 -1.88
CA LEU A 211 15.99 10.71 -2.54
C LEU A 211 15.69 12.22 -2.49
N SER A 212 16.31 12.96 -1.56
CA SER A 212 16.14 14.42 -1.40
C SER A 212 17.45 15.21 -1.41
N GLY A 213 18.60 14.56 -1.60
CA GLY A 213 19.92 15.21 -1.66
C GLY A 213 20.42 15.79 -0.34
N VAL A 214 19.79 15.45 0.79
CA VAL A 214 20.08 15.99 2.12
C VAL A 214 21.44 15.48 2.64
N ALA A 215 22.27 16.41 3.11
CA ALA A 215 23.49 16.11 3.85
C ALA A 215 23.18 15.67 5.28
N VAL A 216 23.11 14.37 5.54
CA VAL A 216 22.80 13.80 6.87
C VAL A 216 24.06 13.67 7.74
N ASP A 217 23.95 14.08 9.00
CA ASP A 217 24.98 13.94 10.03
C ASP A 217 24.78 12.67 10.87
N GLU A 218 25.83 11.85 10.97
CA GLU A 218 25.82 10.56 11.66
C GLU A 218 25.51 10.68 13.17
N SER A 219 25.73 11.85 13.79
CA SER A 219 25.36 12.11 15.19
C SER A 219 23.85 12.03 15.43
N TYR A 220 23.01 12.28 14.42
CA TYR A 220 21.56 12.18 14.52
C TYR A 220 21.08 10.71 14.68
N CYS A 221 21.92 9.74 14.31
CA CYS A 221 21.70 8.32 14.59
C CYS A 221 22.49 7.79 15.80
N ALA A 222 23.60 8.43 16.18
CA ALA A 222 24.44 7.99 17.31
C ALA A 222 24.00 8.56 18.68
N ALA A 223 23.60 9.84 18.72
CA ALA A 223 23.19 10.57 19.92
C ALA A 223 21.78 11.18 19.81
N GLY A 224 21.28 11.36 18.59
CA GLY A 224 20.02 12.03 18.31
C GLY A 224 20.09 13.55 18.52
N VAL A 225 18.97 14.23 18.24
CA VAL A 225 18.83 15.68 18.31
C VAL A 225 17.73 16.10 19.30
N ALA A 226 17.94 17.20 20.03
CA ALA A 226 17.04 17.65 21.12
C ALA A 226 15.79 18.41 20.63
N ALA A 227 15.12 17.90 19.59
CA ALA A 227 13.96 18.51 18.92
C ALA A 227 12.83 17.48 18.69
N ASP A 228 11.67 17.93 18.22
CA ASP A 228 10.52 17.05 17.90
C ASP A 228 10.43 16.74 16.39
N ALA A 229 11.13 17.51 15.55
CA ALA A 229 11.46 17.20 14.16
C ALA A 229 12.77 17.91 13.72
N VAL A 230 13.42 17.41 12.68
CA VAL A 230 14.50 18.10 11.94
C VAL A 230 13.91 18.85 10.74
N LEU A 231 14.42 20.01 10.38
CA LEU A 231 14.14 20.68 9.11
C LEU A 231 15.46 20.90 8.35
N SER A 232 15.70 20.10 7.30
CA SER A 232 16.86 20.27 6.41
C SER A 232 16.53 21.20 5.25
N LEU A 233 17.37 22.20 5.05
CA LEU A 233 17.31 23.10 3.90
C LEU A 233 18.26 22.62 2.81
N THR A 234 17.75 22.47 1.58
CA THR A 234 18.53 22.12 0.39
C THR A 234 18.40 23.21 -0.68
N ARG A 235 19.34 23.21 -1.63
CA ARG A 235 19.28 24.06 -2.83
C ARG A 235 19.71 23.28 -4.06
N PRO A 236 18.81 22.47 -4.65
CA PRO A 236 18.99 22.02 -6.03
C PRO A 236 18.86 23.22 -7.00
N PRO A 237 19.24 23.05 -8.27
CA PRO A 237 19.09 24.07 -9.32
C PRO A 237 17.67 24.61 -9.49
N ALA A 238 17.57 25.80 -10.09
CA ALA A 238 16.29 26.46 -10.31
C ALA A 238 15.37 25.64 -11.24
N VAL A 239 14.07 25.63 -10.93
CA VAL A 239 13.02 25.04 -11.77
C VAL A 239 12.08 26.16 -12.22
N PRO A 240 11.86 26.37 -13.53
CA PRO A 240 10.96 27.41 -14.01
C PRO A 240 9.55 27.26 -13.41
N GLY A 241 9.01 28.34 -12.85
CA GLY A 241 7.67 28.37 -12.26
C GLY A 241 7.56 27.90 -10.80
N ALA A 242 8.60 27.29 -10.21
CA ALA A 242 8.60 26.89 -8.80
C ALA A 242 9.55 27.75 -7.95
N ALA A 243 9.14 28.13 -6.74
CA ALA A 243 9.90 29.01 -5.85
C ALA A 243 10.65 28.26 -4.73
N GLY A 244 9.99 27.26 -4.17
CA GLY A 244 10.52 26.25 -3.26
C GLY A 244 9.74 24.96 -3.42
N THR A 245 10.10 23.91 -2.67
CA THR A 245 9.23 22.74 -2.41
C THR A 245 9.46 22.14 -1.03
N GLY A 246 8.35 21.79 -0.36
CA GLY A 246 8.30 21.19 0.97
C GLY A 246 8.00 19.69 0.95
N SER A 247 8.67 18.93 1.81
CA SER A 247 8.55 17.47 1.88
C SER A 247 9.10 16.92 3.20
N TRP A 248 9.12 15.60 3.38
CA TRP A 248 9.72 14.96 4.56
C TRP A 248 10.41 13.66 4.17
N CYS A 249 11.54 13.35 4.83
CA CYS A 249 12.35 12.17 4.53
C CYS A 249 12.30 11.07 5.61
N VAL A 250 11.84 11.37 6.82
CA VAL A 250 11.53 10.35 7.85
C VAL A 250 10.21 10.66 8.56
N SER A 251 9.43 9.62 8.84
CA SER A 251 8.26 9.63 9.72
C SER A 251 8.46 8.71 10.93
N ASP A 252 7.81 9.03 12.06
CA ASP A 252 7.90 8.25 13.30
C ASP A 252 6.90 7.07 13.35
N GLU A 253 6.88 6.33 14.47
CA GLU A 253 5.93 5.22 14.69
C GLU A 253 4.46 5.62 14.54
N ARG A 254 4.11 6.92 14.66
CA ARG A 254 2.75 7.44 14.51
C ARG A 254 2.46 7.95 13.10
N ASN A 255 3.37 7.71 12.15
CA ASN A 255 3.38 8.27 10.79
C ASN A 255 3.52 9.81 10.75
N ARG A 256 3.88 10.47 11.85
CA ARG A 256 4.13 11.92 11.85
C ARG A 256 5.46 12.21 11.18
N PRO A 257 5.56 13.19 10.26
CA PRO A 257 6.83 13.70 9.75
C PRO A 257 7.77 14.17 10.88
N VAL A 258 8.98 13.63 10.92
CA VAL A 258 10.02 13.96 11.92
C VAL A 258 11.36 14.36 11.31
N TRP A 259 11.54 14.18 10.00
CA TRP A 259 12.60 14.85 9.25
C TRP A 259 11.98 15.52 8.04
N LEU A 260 11.83 16.84 8.12
CA LEU A 260 11.26 17.71 7.09
C LEU A 260 12.38 18.17 6.14
N VAL A 261 12.07 18.40 4.87
CA VAL A 261 12.99 18.90 3.86
C VAL A 261 12.33 20.05 3.10
N PHE A 262 13.01 21.19 3.05
CA PHE A 262 12.65 22.34 2.24
C PHE A 262 13.74 22.52 1.18
N ALA A 263 13.38 22.43 -0.10
CA ALA A 263 14.23 22.80 -1.21
C ALA A 263 13.94 24.26 -1.63
N TRP A 264 14.95 25.11 -1.63
CA TRP A 264 14.83 26.49 -2.11
C TRP A 264 15.24 26.56 -3.60
N LEU A 265 14.34 27.01 -4.48
CA LEU A 265 14.53 26.96 -5.94
C LEU A 265 14.81 28.33 -6.58
N LEU A 266 14.45 29.45 -5.93
CA LEU A 266 14.72 30.80 -6.47
C LEU A 266 16.22 31.15 -6.47
N PRO A 267 16.72 31.97 -7.42
CA PRO A 267 18.07 32.54 -7.36
C PRO A 267 18.34 33.27 -6.04
N LEU A 268 19.47 32.98 -5.36
CA LEU A 268 19.80 33.63 -4.07
C LEU A 268 19.99 35.15 -4.20
N SER A 269 20.28 35.64 -5.40
CA SER A 269 20.31 37.05 -5.76
C SER A 269 18.99 37.80 -5.45
N ARG A 270 17.85 37.11 -5.41
CA ARG A 270 16.55 37.69 -5.05
C ARG A 270 16.40 38.05 -3.57
N LEU A 271 17.17 37.42 -2.68
CA LEU A 271 17.09 37.70 -1.23
C LEU A 271 17.61 39.10 -0.86
N GLY A 272 18.38 39.75 -1.74
CA GLY A 272 18.99 41.05 -1.48
C GLY A 272 19.94 41.04 -0.28
N ALA A 273 20.11 42.22 0.34
CA ALA A 273 20.93 42.42 1.54
C ALA A 273 20.11 42.81 2.78
N ASP A 274 18.88 43.29 2.60
CA ASP A 274 17.96 43.64 3.69
C ASP A 274 17.19 42.38 4.13
N ALA A 275 17.49 41.90 5.34
CA ALA A 275 16.84 40.73 5.93
C ALA A 275 15.35 40.96 6.24
N ASP A 276 14.93 42.19 6.55
CA ASP A 276 13.53 42.50 6.83
C ASP A 276 12.73 42.59 5.52
N ALA A 277 13.35 43.04 4.42
CA ALA A 277 12.75 42.92 3.08
C ALA A 277 12.60 41.46 2.66
N ALA A 278 13.65 40.66 2.80
CA ALA A 278 13.60 39.23 2.51
C ALA A 278 12.53 38.51 3.35
N ALA A 279 12.38 38.87 4.63
CA ALA A 279 11.32 38.34 5.49
C ALA A 279 9.92 38.76 5.02
N ARG A 280 9.72 40.03 4.63
CA ARG A 280 8.43 40.51 4.08
C ARG A 280 8.05 39.82 2.77
N GLU A 281 9.01 39.58 1.88
CA GLU A 281 8.76 38.94 0.57
C GLU A 281 8.58 37.42 0.67
N PHE A 282 9.40 36.75 1.49
CA PHE A 282 9.52 35.28 1.45
C PHE A 282 9.01 34.53 2.69
N ARG A 283 8.56 35.20 3.78
CA ARG A 283 7.97 34.50 4.95
C ARG A 283 6.84 33.55 4.54
N GLY A 284 5.96 33.98 3.63
CA GLY A 284 4.87 33.16 3.11
C GLY A 284 5.34 31.86 2.46
N LEU A 285 6.37 31.93 1.60
CA LEU A 285 7.00 30.77 0.98
C LEU A 285 7.63 29.83 2.03
N VAL A 286 8.36 30.38 3.01
CA VAL A 286 8.98 29.55 4.05
C VAL A 286 7.92 28.85 4.91
N TYR A 287 6.78 29.50 5.20
CA TYR A 287 5.65 28.83 5.85
C TYR A 287 5.03 27.73 4.96
N HIS A 288 4.77 28.01 3.69
CA HIS A 288 4.21 27.07 2.71
C HIS A 288 4.99 25.75 2.66
N GLU A 289 6.31 25.81 2.44
CA GLU A 289 7.12 24.60 2.32
C GLU A 289 7.33 23.87 3.65
N ILE A 290 7.34 24.58 4.79
CA ILE A 290 7.39 23.92 6.10
C ILE A 290 6.07 23.21 6.40
N ILE A 291 4.91 23.79 6.04
CA ILE A 291 3.59 23.16 6.26
C ILE A 291 3.39 21.95 5.33
N HIS A 292 3.86 22.00 4.07
CA HIS A 292 3.98 20.81 3.22
C HIS A 292 4.88 19.76 3.87
N GLY A 293 6.05 20.14 4.39
CA GLY A 293 6.96 19.22 5.09
C GLY A 293 6.33 18.57 6.32
N LEU A 294 5.53 19.32 7.09
CA LEU A 294 4.75 18.81 8.22
C LEU A 294 3.61 17.85 7.81
N GLY A 295 3.30 17.74 6.51
CA GLY A 295 2.37 16.75 5.97
C GLY A 295 1.11 17.33 5.33
N PHE A 296 1.09 18.59 4.87
CA PHE A 296 -0.02 19.10 4.07
C PHE A 296 0.05 18.53 2.64
N SER A 297 -0.69 17.45 2.36
CA SER A 297 -0.93 16.88 1.01
C SER A 297 -2.18 16.01 0.98
N ASN A 298 -2.84 15.84 -0.18
CA ASN A 298 -4.00 14.94 -0.31
C ASN A 298 -3.72 13.53 0.21
N SER A 299 -2.53 12.99 0.00
CA SER A 299 -2.18 11.64 0.40
C SER A 299 -1.99 11.52 1.92
N MET A 300 -1.46 12.54 2.60
CA MET A 300 -1.48 12.58 4.08
C MET A 300 -2.92 12.63 4.62
N PHE A 301 -3.81 13.41 4.02
CA PHE A 301 -5.22 13.51 4.45
C PHE A 301 -6.00 12.21 4.16
N ASN A 302 -5.83 11.60 2.99
CA ASN A 302 -6.41 10.28 2.66
C ASN A 302 -5.92 9.18 3.59
N TYR A 303 -4.65 9.23 4.00
CA TYR A 303 -4.04 8.25 4.89
C TYR A 303 -4.04 8.61 6.39
N ALA A 304 -4.75 9.68 6.77
CA ALA A 304 -5.00 10.04 8.17
C ALA A 304 -5.89 8.99 8.86
N VAL A 305 -5.61 8.70 10.13
CA VAL A 305 -6.27 7.65 10.90
C VAL A 305 -6.85 8.15 12.21
N ASN A 306 -7.93 7.51 12.64
CA ASN A 306 -8.58 7.72 13.94
C ASN A 306 -7.77 7.09 15.10
N PRO A 307 -8.11 7.37 16.37
CA PRO A 307 -7.48 6.75 17.54
C PRO A 307 -7.47 5.21 17.53
N ASP A 308 -8.49 4.59 16.95
CA ASP A 308 -8.64 3.14 16.71
C ASP A 308 -7.84 2.58 15.53
N GLY A 309 -7.32 3.43 14.63
CA GLY A 309 -6.56 3.03 13.44
C GLY A 309 -7.35 3.00 12.13
N SER A 310 -8.68 3.20 12.15
CA SER A 310 -9.50 3.33 10.94
C SER A 310 -9.14 4.57 10.13
N ARG A 311 -9.36 4.54 8.80
CA ARG A 311 -9.17 5.71 7.92
C ARG A 311 -10.21 6.79 8.27
N LYS A 312 -9.79 8.06 8.34
CA LYS A 312 -10.72 9.17 8.66
C LYS A 312 -11.78 9.42 7.58
N GLY A 313 -11.42 9.21 6.31
CA GLY A 313 -12.26 9.54 5.15
C GLY A 313 -12.46 11.05 5.03
N LEU A 314 -11.37 11.82 5.04
CA LEU A 314 -11.42 13.30 5.00
C LEU A 314 -11.77 13.82 3.61
N LEU A 315 -11.20 13.20 2.56
CA LEU A 315 -11.35 13.65 1.18
C LEU A 315 -12.23 12.71 0.34
N GLU A 316 -12.89 13.30 -0.64
CA GLU A 316 -13.58 12.59 -1.73
C GLU A 316 -13.17 13.23 -3.07
N LEU A 317 -13.00 12.43 -4.11
CA LEU A 317 -12.75 12.92 -5.46
C LEU A 317 -14.10 13.26 -6.11
N LEU A 318 -14.35 14.56 -6.34
CA LEU A 318 -15.64 15.05 -6.80
C LEU A 318 -15.53 15.73 -8.17
N PRO A 319 -16.54 15.54 -9.06
CA PRO A 319 -16.58 16.25 -10.33
C PRO A 319 -16.89 17.74 -10.12
N VAL A 320 -16.15 18.57 -10.84
CA VAL A 320 -16.33 20.02 -10.95
C VAL A 320 -16.51 20.37 -12.42
N ARG A 321 -17.45 21.27 -12.73
CA ARG A 321 -17.70 21.77 -14.08
C ARG A 321 -17.41 23.25 -14.19
N ASP A 322 -16.83 23.64 -15.32
CA ASP A 322 -16.58 25.01 -15.71
C ASP A 322 -17.76 25.59 -16.51
N VAL A 323 -17.77 26.93 -16.66
CA VAL A 323 -18.88 27.69 -17.26
C VAL A 323 -19.07 27.37 -18.75
N ASP A 324 -18.04 26.89 -19.43
CA ASP A 324 -18.07 26.42 -20.83
C ASP A 324 -18.53 24.96 -21.00
N GLY A 325 -18.81 24.26 -19.90
CA GLY A 325 -19.21 22.85 -19.90
C GLY A 325 -18.05 21.85 -19.84
N ALA A 326 -16.79 22.30 -19.72
CA ALA A 326 -15.69 21.39 -19.38
C ALA A 326 -15.91 20.76 -17.99
N SER A 327 -15.33 19.59 -17.76
CA SER A 327 -15.46 18.84 -16.50
C SER A 327 -14.11 18.26 -16.12
N ASP A 328 -13.76 18.37 -14.84
CA ASP A 328 -12.53 17.87 -14.23
C ASP A 328 -12.88 17.27 -12.84
N GLU A 329 -12.00 16.46 -12.27
CA GLU A 329 -12.19 15.79 -10.98
C GLU A 329 -11.17 16.30 -9.97
N VAL A 330 -11.66 16.72 -8.79
CA VAL A 330 -10.90 17.48 -7.80
C VAL A 330 -11.17 16.91 -6.42
N TRP A 331 -10.16 16.84 -5.56
CA TRP A 331 -10.32 16.38 -4.18
C TRP A 331 -10.95 17.47 -3.32
N PHE A 332 -12.05 17.15 -2.64
CA PHE A 332 -12.68 18.02 -1.64
C PHE A 332 -12.51 17.43 -0.25
N PHE A 333 -12.20 18.24 0.75
CA PHE A 333 -12.47 17.87 2.14
C PHE A 333 -13.99 17.83 2.34
N VAL A 334 -14.56 16.63 2.43
CA VAL A 334 -15.99 16.38 2.67
C VAL A 334 -16.31 16.09 4.15
N LYS A 335 -15.27 15.97 4.98
CA LYS A 335 -15.35 15.66 6.41
C LYS A 335 -14.14 16.24 7.15
N GLY A 336 -14.25 16.37 8.47
CA GLY A 336 -13.17 16.86 9.34
C GLY A 336 -13.34 18.31 9.77
N ARG A 337 -12.37 18.79 10.55
CA ARG A 337 -12.29 20.17 11.05
C ARG A 337 -12.16 21.17 9.92
N ALA A 338 -11.38 20.86 8.87
CA ALA A 338 -11.24 21.73 7.70
C ALA A 338 -12.59 21.97 7.01
N TYR A 339 -13.39 20.91 6.80
CA TYR A 339 -14.76 20.98 6.27
C TYR A 339 -15.68 21.84 7.15
N GLU A 340 -15.59 21.72 8.48
CA GLU A 340 -16.42 22.47 9.43
C GLU A 340 -16.07 23.97 9.47
N VAL A 341 -14.77 24.30 9.59
CA VAL A 341 -14.30 25.69 9.66
C VAL A 341 -14.50 26.41 8.34
N ALA A 342 -14.22 25.75 7.21
CA ALA A 342 -14.51 26.30 5.88
C ALA A 342 -15.99 26.61 5.71
N ARG A 343 -16.89 25.68 6.09
CA ARG A 343 -18.34 25.92 5.99
C ARG A 343 -18.79 27.19 6.71
N ARG A 344 -18.25 27.44 7.90
CA ARG A 344 -18.52 28.67 8.68
C ARG A 344 -17.97 29.91 7.99
N TYR A 345 -16.71 29.84 7.54
CA TYR A 345 -16.03 30.95 6.86
C TYR A 345 -16.76 31.40 5.59
N PHE A 346 -17.25 30.47 4.77
CA PHE A 346 -18.03 30.75 3.56
C PHE A 346 -19.52 31.02 3.84
N GLU A 347 -19.98 30.99 5.11
CA GLU A 347 -21.39 31.10 5.53
C GLU A 347 -22.35 30.15 4.78
N CYS A 348 -21.88 28.93 4.47
CA CYS A 348 -22.69 27.94 3.78
C CYS A 348 -23.66 27.25 4.76
N ALA A 349 -24.80 27.90 4.99
CA ALA A 349 -25.82 27.44 5.94
C ALA A 349 -26.52 26.14 5.51
N ASP A 350 -26.77 25.94 4.22
CA ASP A 350 -27.46 24.76 3.70
C ASP A 350 -26.56 23.50 3.63
N ASN A 351 -26.93 22.46 4.38
CA ASN A 351 -26.29 21.15 4.34
C ASN A 351 -26.28 20.53 2.92
N SER A 352 -27.34 20.73 2.13
CA SER A 352 -27.51 20.05 0.83
C SER A 352 -26.69 20.68 -0.30
N SER A 353 -26.30 21.94 -0.14
CA SER A 353 -25.40 22.66 -1.05
C SER A 353 -23.91 22.60 -0.64
N TRP A 354 -23.58 22.16 0.57
CA TRP A 354 -22.19 22.13 1.05
C TRP A 354 -21.43 20.88 0.61
N ARG A 355 -20.75 20.95 -0.54
CA ARG A 355 -19.88 19.88 -1.07
C ARG A 355 -18.49 19.78 -0.41
N GLY A 356 -18.22 20.61 0.60
CA GLY A 356 -16.89 20.71 1.22
C GLY A 356 -15.98 21.76 0.58
N VAL A 357 -14.71 21.81 1.01
CA VAL A 357 -13.71 22.75 0.49
C VAL A 357 -12.73 22.04 -0.47
N PRO A 358 -12.54 22.53 -1.71
CA PRO A 358 -11.66 21.92 -2.70
C PRO A 358 -10.18 22.18 -2.43
N LEU A 359 -9.38 21.11 -2.54
CA LEU A 359 -7.98 21.20 -2.91
C LEU A 359 -7.86 21.62 -4.38
N MET A 360 -6.68 22.03 -4.80
CA MET A 360 -6.41 22.61 -6.10
C MET A 360 -6.65 21.65 -7.27
N GLY A 361 -7.32 22.16 -8.30
CA GLY A 361 -7.52 21.45 -9.56
C GLY A 361 -6.48 21.77 -10.64
N LEU A 362 -6.21 23.06 -10.91
CA LEU A 362 -5.30 23.51 -11.97
C LEU A 362 -4.49 24.75 -11.56
N PRO A 363 -3.29 25.01 -12.15
CA PRO A 363 -2.53 24.13 -13.05
C PRO A 363 -2.10 22.81 -12.39
N GLU A 364 -1.75 21.82 -13.21
CA GLU A 364 -1.28 20.52 -12.71
C GLU A 364 -0.15 20.66 -11.69
N LEU A 365 0.74 21.67 -11.84
CA LEU A 365 1.88 21.98 -10.95
C LEU A 365 1.52 22.13 -9.46
N GLY A 366 0.24 22.34 -9.13
CA GLY A 366 -0.20 22.29 -7.73
C GLY A 366 -1.37 21.35 -7.41
N ARG A 367 -1.85 20.54 -8.37
CA ARG A 367 -3.07 19.74 -8.20
C ARG A 367 -3.00 18.86 -6.94
N ALA A 368 -4.06 18.93 -6.13
CA ALA A 368 -4.28 18.15 -4.91
C ALA A 368 -3.24 18.30 -3.77
N SER A 369 -2.20 19.12 -3.92
CA SER A 369 -1.26 19.43 -2.84
C SER A 369 -1.62 20.73 -2.12
N HIS A 370 -2.21 21.70 -2.83
CA HIS A 370 -2.59 23.03 -2.32
C HIS A 370 -4.10 23.17 -2.16
N TRP A 371 -4.57 24.24 -1.51
CA TRP A 371 -5.96 24.70 -1.65
C TRP A 371 -6.24 25.23 -3.06
N GLU A 372 -7.49 25.12 -3.51
CA GLU A 372 -7.94 25.73 -4.77
C GLU A 372 -7.77 27.25 -4.75
N THR A 373 -6.81 27.75 -5.56
CA THR A 373 -6.35 29.14 -5.57
C THR A 373 -7.48 30.14 -5.74
N ARG A 374 -8.50 29.87 -6.57
CA ARG A 374 -9.62 30.83 -6.72
C ARG A 374 -10.54 30.87 -5.49
N THR A 375 -10.60 29.80 -4.70
CA THR A 375 -11.44 29.72 -3.50
C THR A 375 -10.72 30.27 -2.26
N MET A 376 -9.41 30.01 -2.15
CA MET A 376 -8.63 30.19 -0.92
C MET A 376 -7.48 31.21 -1.02
N ARG A 377 -7.45 32.05 -2.08
CA ARG A 377 -6.45 33.08 -2.43
C ARG A 377 -5.53 33.63 -1.31
N ASP A 378 -6.10 34.00 -0.16
CA ASP A 378 -5.35 34.65 0.93
C ASP A 378 -4.54 33.67 1.78
N ASP A 379 -4.84 32.37 1.72
CA ASP A 379 -4.23 31.30 2.53
C ASP A 379 -2.76 31.05 2.15
N VAL A 380 -1.96 30.70 3.15
CA VAL A 380 -0.58 30.25 2.98
C VAL A 380 -0.47 29.03 2.06
N MET A 381 -1.42 28.09 2.10
CA MET A 381 -1.38 26.85 1.31
C MET A 381 -2.06 26.96 -0.06
N THR A 382 -2.25 28.18 -0.58
CA THR A 382 -2.69 28.41 -1.96
C THR A 382 -1.49 28.54 -2.91
N TYR A 383 -1.59 27.90 -4.08
CA TYR A 383 -0.57 27.98 -5.13
C TYR A 383 -0.62 29.32 -5.87
N GLY A 384 0.55 29.82 -6.28
CA GLY A 384 0.70 31.07 -7.05
C GLY A 384 1.10 32.29 -6.20
N GLY A 385 1.20 32.13 -4.88
CA GLY A 385 1.48 33.20 -3.94
C GLY A 385 0.25 34.03 -3.58
N GLY A 386 0.39 34.88 -2.56
CA GLY A 386 -0.66 35.76 -2.06
C GLY A 386 -0.25 36.44 -0.76
N PRO A 387 -1.22 36.99 0.00
CA PRO A 387 -1.05 37.39 1.40
C PRO A 387 -0.47 36.30 2.32
N ALA A 388 -0.56 35.03 1.90
CA ALA A 388 0.10 33.86 2.49
C ALA A 388 -0.19 33.66 3.99
N VAL A 389 -1.48 33.80 4.34
CA VAL A 389 -1.97 33.80 5.71
C VAL A 389 -2.18 32.37 6.23
N ILE A 390 -1.56 32.01 7.36
CA ILE A 390 -1.87 30.74 8.06
C ILE A 390 -3.29 30.86 8.64
N SER A 391 -4.29 30.39 7.89
CA SER A 391 -5.71 30.53 8.25
C SER A 391 -6.19 29.44 9.21
N SER A 392 -7.34 29.67 9.83
CA SER A 392 -8.04 28.67 10.64
C SER A 392 -8.45 27.42 9.85
N ILE A 393 -8.61 27.50 8.52
CA ILE A 393 -8.91 26.33 7.67
C ILE A 393 -7.65 25.48 7.46
N THR A 394 -6.49 26.10 7.19
CA THR A 394 -5.19 25.39 7.11
C THR A 394 -4.80 24.78 8.45
N LEU A 395 -4.98 25.51 9.55
CA LEU A 395 -4.78 24.96 10.91
C LEU A 395 -5.69 23.75 11.18
N ALA A 396 -6.96 23.81 10.77
CA ALA A 396 -7.90 22.71 10.91
C ALA A 396 -7.53 21.47 10.08
N ALA A 397 -7.02 21.64 8.85
CA ALA A 397 -6.51 20.54 8.06
C ALA A 397 -5.30 19.86 8.73
N MET A 398 -4.40 20.63 9.34
CA MET A 398 -3.26 20.08 10.08
C MET A 398 -3.66 19.35 11.37
N GLU A 399 -4.73 19.76 12.05
CA GLU A 399 -5.32 18.96 13.15
C GLU A 399 -6.01 17.69 12.64
N ASP A 400 -6.62 17.72 11.45
CA ASP A 400 -7.25 16.55 10.84
C ASP A 400 -6.24 15.44 10.50
N LEU A 401 -4.93 15.73 10.41
CA LEU A 401 -3.88 14.70 10.38
C LEU A 401 -3.77 13.91 11.69
N GLY A 402 -4.16 14.50 12.83
CA GLY A 402 -4.02 13.90 14.16
C GLY A 402 -2.59 13.91 14.73
N HIS A 403 -1.67 14.64 14.11
CA HIS A 403 -0.27 14.78 14.54
C HIS A 403 0.01 16.07 15.31
N TYR A 404 -0.81 17.10 15.08
CA TYR A 404 -0.63 18.46 15.59
C TYR A 404 -1.91 18.91 16.31
N LEU A 405 -1.73 19.68 17.37
CA LEU A 405 -2.76 20.55 17.95
C LEU A 405 -2.48 21.97 17.45
N ALA A 406 -3.49 22.64 16.92
CA ALA A 406 -3.34 23.96 16.31
C ALA A 406 -3.80 25.08 17.26
N ASN A 407 -3.05 26.18 17.26
CA ASN A 407 -3.38 27.36 18.03
C ASN A 407 -4.17 28.37 17.18
N TYR A 408 -5.49 28.19 17.16
CA TYR A 408 -6.42 29.07 16.44
C TYR A 408 -6.33 30.54 16.86
N SER A 409 -5.86 30.88 18.06
CA SER A 409 -5.67 32.27 18.49
C SER A 409 -4.57 33.01 17.72
N ASN A 410 -3.71 32.30 16.97
CA ASN A 410 -2.73 32.88 16.06
C ASN A 410 -3.14 32.78 14.57
N ALA A 411 -4.35 32.25 14.27
CA ALA A 411 -4.86 32.19 12.90
C ALA A 411 -5.02 33.61 12.33
N GLY A 412 -4.42 33.85 11.16
CA GLY A 412 -4.54 35.14 10.50
C GLY A 412 -5.85 35.27 9.71
N CYS A 413 -6.24 36.51 9.43
CA CYS A 413 -7.46 36.83 8.69
C CYS A 413 -7.30 36.65 7.18
N MET A 414 -8.09 35.75 6.61
CA MET A 414 -8.43 35.79 5.18
C MET A 414 -9.68 36.65 4.98
N TYR A 415 -9.74 37.40 3.89
CA TYR A 415 -10.85 38.28 3.53
C TYR A 415 -11.57 37.76 2.27
N TRP A 416 -10.81 37.20 1.34
CA TRP A 416 -11.30 36.57 0.13
C TRP A 416 -12.23 35.39 0.41
N GLY A 417 -13.40 35.37 -0.22
CA GLY A 417 -14.37 34.30 -0.04
C GLY A 417 -15.19 34.34 1.26
N TYR A 418 -14.87 35.22 2.22
CA TYR A 418 -15.64 35.32 3.46
C TYR A 418 -17.11 35.64 3.17
N LYS A 419 -18.02 34.86 3.78
CA LYS A 419 -19.49 34.95 3.65
C LYS A 419 -20.03 34.91 2.22
N GLN A 420 -19.25 34.43 1.24
CA GLN A 420 -19.65 34.37 -0.18
C GLN A 420 -20.67 33.26 -0.51
N GLY A 421 -21.12 32.49 0.47
CA GLY A 421 -22.15 31.46 0.33
C GLY A 421 -21.65 30.16 -0.33
N CYS A 422 -22.50 29.13 -0.29
CA CYS A 422 -22.17 27.81 -0.87
C CYS A 422 -21.79 27.88 -2.36
N SER A 423 -22.43 28.78 -3.12
CA SER A 423 -22.22 28.95 -4.56
C SER A 423 -20.80 29.39 -4.93
N PHE A 424 -20.04 29.97 -4.00
CA PHE A 424 -18.66 30.38 -4.20
C PHE A 424 -17.69 29.19 -4.26
N VAL A 425 -18.05 28.06 -3.64
CA VAL A 425 -17.14 26.92 -3.40
C VAL A 425 -17.52 25.69 -4.23
N THR A 426 -18.77 25.58 -4.67
CA THR A 426 -19.28 24.37 -5.38
C THR A 426 -18.81 24.23 -6.83
N SER A 427 -18.19 25.25 -7.42
CA SER A 427 -17.53 25.18 -8.73
C SER A 427 -16.28 26.07 -8.81
N ARG A 428 -15.40 25.80 -9.78
CA ARG A 428 -14.14 26.55 -10.03
C ARG A 428 -14.38 28.06 -10.14
N CYS A 429 -15.40 28.46 -10.89
CA CYS A 429 -15.83 29.86 -11.03
C CYS A 429 -17.12 30.15 -10.24
N GLY A 430 -17.20 29.65 -8.99
CA GLY A 430 -18.36 29.81 -8.13
C GLY A 430 -18.76 31.27 -7.89
N ALA A 431 -20.05 31.57 -8.07
CA ALA A 431 -20.61 32.91 -7.87
C ALA A 431 -20.68 33.25 -6.38
N GLY A 432 -20.16 34.44 -6.02
CA GLY A 432 -20.20 34.96 -4.65
C GLY A 432 -21.57 35.49 -4.24
N GLN A 433 -21.63 36.03 -3.02
CA GLN A 433 -22.80 36.71 -2.46
C GLN A 433 -22.37 38.07 -1.90
N VAL A 434 -23.22 39.07 -2.08
CA VAL A 434 -22.90 40.45 -1.66
C VAL A 434 -23.17 40.59 -0.15
N ASP A 435 -22.13 40.38 0.65
CA ASP A 435 -22.20 40.23 2.11
C ASP A 435 -22.23 41.55 2.88
N TYR A 436 -21.62 42.62 2.33
CA TYR A 436 -21.43 43.93 2.96
C TYR A 436 -20.95 43.90 4.43
N SER A 437 -20.19 42.87 4.82
CA SER A 437 -19.92 42.57 6.23
C SER A 437 -18.85 43.44 6.90
N VAL A 438 -18.15 44.27 6.14
CA VAL A 438 -17.03 45.10 6.62
C VAL A 438 -17.42 46.58 6.62
N THR A 439 -17.24 47.29 7.73
CA THR A 439 -17.40 48.76 7.80
C THR A 439 -16.09 49.47 7.45
N VAL A 440 -16.15 50.56 6.67
CA VAL A 440 -14.98 51.33 6.21
C VAL A 440 -15.14 52.84 6.39
N SER A 441 -14.02 53.55 6.35
CA SER A 441 -13.97 55.02 6.46
C SER A 441 -14.28 55.70 5.12
N SER A 442 -13.85 55.13 3.99
CA SER A 442 -14.00 55.70 2.65
C SER A 442 -14.33 54.66 1.57
N PRO A 443 -14.97 55.05 0.45
CA PRO A 443 -15.22 54.14 -0.68
C PRO A 443 -13.93 53.57 -1.30
N SER A 444 -12.81 54.28 -1.17
CA SER A 444 -11.48 53.84 -1.62
C SER A 444 -10.96 52.59 -0.89
N GLU A 445 -11.46 52.28 0.31
CA GLU A 445 -11.10 51.03 1.01
C GLU A 445 -11.81 49.80 0.40
N CYS A 446 -12.87 49.98 -0.40
CA CYS A 446 -13.61 48.91 -1.06
C CYS A 446 -13.07 48.50 -2.45
N THR A 447 -11.82 48.82 -2.79
CA THR A 447 -11.22 48.46 -4.09
C THR A 447 -10.66 47.04 -4.15
N GLY A 448 -10.50 46.39 -3.00
CA GLY A 448 -9.90 45.06 -2.84
C GLY A 448 -8.39 45.02 -3.01
N LEU A 449 -7.77 43.98 -2.44
CA LEU A 449 -6.34 43.72 -2.63
C LEU A 449 -6.03 43.46 -4.11
N SER A 450 -5.13 44.27 -4.69
CA SER A 450 -4.79 44.28 -6.12
C SER A 450 -3.94 43.09 -6.60
N TRP A 451 -3.85 42.02 -5.80
CA TRP A 451 -3.05 40.80 -6.05
C TRP A 451 -3.22 40.26 -7.48
N TRP A 452 -4.48 40.04 -7.87
CA TRP A 452 -4.88 39.55 -9.19
C TRP A 452 -4.68 40.56 -10.34
N GLY A 453 -4.46 41.84 -10.02
CA GLY A 453 -4.02 42.84 -11.00
C GLY A 453 -2.51 42.78 -11.30
N GLN A 454 -1.73 42.11 -10.45
CA GLN A 454 -0.30 41.85 -10.62
C GLN A 454 -0.04 40.45 -11.18
N VAL A 455 -0.83 39.46 -10.77
CA VAL A 455 -0.80 38.08 -11.29
C VAL A 455 -2.03 37.83 -12.16
N ARG A 456 -1.88 37.94 -13.48
CA ARG A 456 -2.96 37.59 -14.44
C ARG A 456 -2.98 36.08 -14.70
N ASP A 457 -4.01 35.41 -14.22
CA ASP A 457 -4.31 34.03 -14.61
C ASP A 457 -5.25 34.04 -15.82
N GLY A 458 -4.71 33.70 -17.00
CA GLY A 458 -5.47 33.67 -18.26
C GLY A 458 -6.54 32.57 -18.34
N TYR A 459 -6.52 31.56 -17.45
CA TYR A 459 -7.59 30.58 -17.33
C TYR A 459 -8.75 31.19 -16.54
N LEU A 460 -8.50 31.75 -15.36
CA LEU A 460 -9.53 32.41 -14.55
C LEU A 460 -10.11 33.65 -15.25
N GLU A 461 -9.30 34.46 -15.95
CA GLU A 461 -9.77 35.58 -16.79
C GLU A 461 -10.68 35.13 -17.94
N SER A 462 -10.53 33.90 -18.46
CA SER A 462 -11.32 33.39 -19.60
C SER A 462 -12.46 32.44 -19.24
N LYS A 463 -12.50 31.92 -18.00
CA LYS A 463 -13.55 31.01 -17.51
C LYS A 463 -14.52 31.66 -16.50
N CYS A 464 -14.07 32.63 -15.71
CA CYS A 464 -14.87 33.18 -14.62
C CYS A 464 -15.51 34.53 -14.97
N VAL A 465 -16.80 34.70 -14.64
CA VAL A 465 -17.49 35.99 -14.74
C VAL A 465 -16.88 36.97 -13.74
N GLY A 466 -16.53 38.18 -14.18
CA GLY A 466 -15.73 39.14 -13.40
C GLY A 466 -14.23 38.84 -13.36
N GLY A 467 -13.79 37.73 -13.98
CA GLY A 467 -12.40 37.29 -14.00
C GLY A 467 -11.85 37.05 -12.60
N THR A 468 -10.62 37.54 -12.36
CA THR A 468 -9.93 37.43 -11.08
C THR A 468 -10.17 38.63 -10.14
N THR A 469 -10.75 39.73 -10.63
CA THR A 469 -10.92 41.00 -9.87
C THR A 469 -12.38 41.45 -9.78
N PRO A 470 -13.26 40.73 -9.05
CA PRO A 470 -14.69 41.05 -8.98
C PRO A 470 -14.96 42.48 -8.49
N CYS A 471 -14.14 42.98 -7.55
CA CYS A 471 -14.21 44.33 -6.98
C CYS A 471 -13.99 45.48 -7.97
N ALA A 472 -13.45 45.19 -9.17
CA ALA A 472 -13.27 46.19 -10.23
C ALA A 472 -14.50 46.31 -11.15
N ALA A 473 -15.44 45.36 -11.08
CA ALA A 473 -16.60 45.27 -11.96
C ALA A 473 -17.95 45.32 -11.21
N GLU A 474 -18.02 44.78 -10.00
CA GLU A 474 -19.20 44.79 -9.15
C GLU A 474 -19.05 45.81 -8.02
N GLY A 475 -20.13 46.53 -7.72
CA GLY A 475 -20.16 47.63 -6.76
C GLY A 475 -20.08 47.16 -5.31
N GLY A 476 -18.92 46.65 -4.88
CA GLY A 476 -18.65 46.15 -3.53
C GLY A 476 -18.63 47.21 -2.41
N TYR A 477 -19.27 48.37 -2.61
CA TYR A 477 -19.45 49.44 -1.63
C TYR A 477 -20.95 49.76 -1.47
N LEU A 478 -21.42 49.81 -0.23
CA LEU A 478 -22.76 50.28 0.14
C LEU A 478 -22.66 51.49 1.06
N ALA A 479 -23.42 52.54 0.74
CA ALA A 479 -23.78 53.58 1.70
C ALA A 479 -25.14 53.21 2.31
N ALA A 480 -25.14 52.84 3.59
CA ALA A 480 -26.38 52.50 4.30
C ALA A 480 -27.16 53.78 4.68
N SER A 481 -28.47 53.61 4.93
CA SER A 481 -29.39 54.72 5.21
C SER A 481 -29.19 55.39 6.58
N ASP A 482 -28.41 54.77 7.47
CA ASP A 482 -27.95 55.34 8.75
C ASP A 482 -26.66 56.18 8.62
N GLY A 483 -26.07 56.24 7.42
CA GLY A 483 -24.82 56.94 7.13
C GLY A 483 -23.56 56.08 7.29
N THR A 484 -23.68 54.81 7.68
CA THR A 484 -22.54 53.88 7.68
C THR A 484 -22.11 53.52 6.25
N ARG A 485 -20.85 53.14 6.11
CA ARG A 485 -20.19 52.80 4.84
C ARG A 485 -19.66 51.38 4.94
N GLN A 486 -20.07 50.52 4.02
CA GLN A 486 -19.76 49.09 4.06
C GLN A 486 -19.09 48.63 2.78
N CYS A 487 -18.13 47.70 2.89
CA CYS A 487 -17.64 46.91 1.77
C CYS A 487 -18.13 45.46 1.89
N THR A 488 -18.20 44.76 0.76
CA THR A 488 -18.09 43.29 0.77
C THR A 488 -16.71 42.89 1.28
N ALA A 489 -16.61 41.80 2.06
CA ALA A 489 -15.34 41.42 2.68
C ALA A 489 -14.23 41.13 1.66
N GLN A 490 -14.58 40.52 0.52
CA GLN A 490 -13.64 40.26 -0.57
C GLN A 490 -13.06 41.53 -1.23
N CYS A 491 -13.70 42.68 -1.02
CA CYS A 491 -13.30 43.98 -1.56
C CYS A 491 -12.78 44.96 -0.50
N ALA A 492 -12.80 44.61 0.78
CA ALA A 492 -12.16 45.40 1.81
C ALA A 492 -10.63 45.37 1.69
N SER A 493 -10.00 46.47 2.06
CA SER A 493 -8.54 46.59 2.20
C SER A 493 -8.21 46.94 3.66
N ASP A 494 -7.34 46.16 4.30
CA ASP A 494 -6.79 46.39 5.65
C ASP A 494 -7.80 46.63 6.80
N ALA A 495 -9.06 46.19 6.64
CA ALA A 495 -10.09 46.37 7.65
C ALA A 495 -9.97 45.34 8.81
N PRO A 496 -10.15 45.74 10.09
CA PRO A 496 -10.00 44.82 11.22
C PRO A 496 -11.11 43.77 11.27
N ARG A 497 -10.75 42.55 11.66
CA ARG A 497 -11.67 41.42 11.91
C ARG A 497 -11.22 40.59 13.11
N ASP A 498 -12.15 40.34 14.03
CA ASP A 498 -11.89 39.63 15.28
C ASP A 498 -12.34 38.14 15.24
N ASP A 499 -13.01 37.71 14.17
CA ASP A 499 -13.57 36.36 14.04
C ASP A 499 -12.59 35.32 13.44
N CYS A 500 -11.39 35.76 13.06
CA CYS A 500 -10.40 34.94 12.33
C CYS A 500 -9.89 33.75 13.15
N SER A 501 -9.88 33.87 14.49
CA SER A 501 -9.50 32.79 15.42
C SER A 501 -10.62 31.76 15.69
N ALA A 502 -11.63 31.66 14.82
CA ALA A 502 -12.72 30.71 14.94
C ALA A 502 -12.21 29.25 14.88
N ALA A 503 -12.38 28.52 15.97
CA ALA A 503 -12.05 27.11 16.08
C ALA A 503 -13.22 26.18 15.65
N PRO A 504 -12.96 24.89 15.39
CA PRO A 504 -13.99 23.86 15.29
C PRO A 504 -14.82 23.80 16.57
N SER A 505 -16.07 23.34 16.46
CA SER A 505 -16.88 23.01 17.63
C SER A 505 -16.39 21.70 18.25
N GLY A 506 -16.64 21.52 19.55
CA GLY A 506 -16.02 20.43 20.30
C GLY A 506 -16.38 19.04 19.78
N ALA A 507 -15.35 18.23 19.52
CA ALA A 507 -15.43 16.81 19.18
C ALA A 507 -16.40 16.47 18.01
N ILE A 508 -15.89 16.58 16.78
CA ILE A 508 -16.48 15.87 15.62
C ILE A 508 -16.63 14.40 16.00
N ALA A 509 -17.87 13.91 16.00
CA ALA A 509 -18.17 12.54 16.38
C ALA A 509 -17.46 11.55 15.45
N SER A 510 -16.71 10.62 16.03
CA SER A 510 -16.39 9.37 15.34
C SER A 510 -17.71 8.66 15.04
N SER A 511 -17.91 8.29 13.78
CA SER A 511 -19.06 7.48 13.35
C SER A 511 -18.84 6.02 13.78
N SER A 512 -18.80 5.79 15.08
CA SER A 512 -18.36 4.56 15.74
C SER A 512 -19.43 3.93 16.63
N THR A 513 -20.71 4.29 16.45
CA THR A 513 -21.83 3.82 17.28
C THR A 513 -22.06 2.30 17.23
N GLU A 514 -21.57 1.62 16.20
CA GLU A 514 -21.64 0.15 16.08
C GLU A 514 -20.39 -0.55 16.66
N GLU A 515 -19.24 0.12 16.65
CA GLU A 515 -17.96 -0.42 17.15
C GLU A 515 -17.74 -0.13 18.65
N GLU A 516 -18.16 1.03 19.14
CA GLU A 516 -18.26 1.32 20.57
C GLU A 516 -19.27 0.37 21.25
N LEU A 517 -20.31 -0.06 20.53
CA LEU A 517 -21.22 -1.10 21.00
C LEU A 517 -20.54 -2.48 21.05
N ARG A 518 -19.61 -2.80 20.14
CA ARG A 518 -18.78 -4.02 20.21
C ARG A 518 -17.78 -3.98 21.37
N ASP A 519 -17.03 -2.90 21.55
CA ASP A 519 -16.07 -2.77 22.69
C ASP A 519 -16.84 -2.83 24.03
N LYS A 520 -17.98 -2.14 24.16
CA LYS A 520 -18.84 -2.24 25.35
C LYS A 520 -19.51 -3.60 25.52
N LEU A 521 -19.84 -4.32 24.44
CA LEU A 521 -20.35 -5.69 24.53
C LEU A 521 -19.23 -6.64 24.97
N ALA A 522 -17.98 -6.46 24.54
CA ALA A 522 -16.84 -7.22 25.03
C ALA A 522 -16.58 -6.96 26.53
N GLU A 523 -16.73 -5.71 26.98
CA GLU A 523 -16.63 -5.32 28.38
C GLU A 523 -17.79 -5.90 29.23
N LEU A 524 -19.04 -5.81 28.77
CA LEU A 524 -20.20 -6.43 29.44
C LEU A 524 -20.17 -7.98 29.43
N LEU A 525 -19.58 -8.61 28.41
CA LEU A 525 -19.43 -10.07 28.35
C LEU A 525 -18.24 -10.59 29.17
N GLY A 526 -17.37 -9.70 29.67
CA GLY A 526 -16.32 -10.05 30.63
C GLY A 526 -15.34 -11.12 30.16
N LEU A 527 -15.04 -11.16 28.85
CA LEU A 527 -14.23 -12.20 28.21
C LEU A 527 -12.71 -11.99 28.39
N ASP A 528 -12.28 -11.76 29.64
CA ASP A 528 -10.86 -11.85 30.00
C ASP A 528 -10.47 -13.34 30.10
N ALA A 529 -9.51 -13.75 29.26
CA ALA A 529 -9.28 -15.15 28.93
C ALA A 529 -8.41 -15.87 30.00
N SER A 530 -8.98 -16.07 31.19
CA SER A 530 -8.35 -16.87 32.25
C SER A 530 -8.13 -18.33 31.79
N ASP A 531 -6.85 -18.62 31.54
CA ASP A 531 -6.34 -19.71 30.72
C ASP A 531 -6.45 -21.10 31.40
N TRP A 532 -7.68 -21.57 31.63
CA TRP A 532 -7.96 -22.94 32.11
C TRP A 532 -9.07 -23.63 31.32
N LYS A 533 -10.12 -22.90 30.92
CA LYS A 533 -11.24 -23.45 30.12
C LYS A 533 -10.76 -23.95 28.75
N LEU A 534 -9.78 -23.27 28.15
CA LEU A 534 -9.18 -23.70 26.88
C LEU A 534 -8.45 -25.05 27.05
N TYR A 535 -7.58 -25.20 28.06
CA TYR A 535 -6.92 -26.47 28.34
C TYR A 535 -7.90 -27.58 28.77
N ALA A 536 -9.00 -27.25 29.45
CA ALA A 536 -10.05 -28.21 29.79
C ALA A 536 -10.81 -28.69 28.53
N ILE A 537 -11.12 -27.80 27.58
CA ILE A 537 -11.74 -28.15 26.30
C ILE A 537 -10.78 -28.96 25.43
N VAL A 538 -9.51 -28.55 25.32
CA VAL A 538 -8.47 -29.29 24.58
C VAL A 538 -8.21 -30.66 25.22
N GLY A 539 -8.15 -30.74 26.55
CA GLY A 539 -8.00 -32.00 27.29
C GLY A 539 -9.20 -32.94 27.13
N ALA A 540 -10.43 -32.41 27.19
CA ALA A 540 -11.64 -33.18 26.92
C ALA A 540 -11.68 -33.67 25.46
N ALA A 541 -11.34 -32.82 24.49
CA ALA A 541 -11.23 -33.19 23.09
C ALA A 541 -10.15 -34.27 22.86
N PHE A 542 -9.01 -34.19 23.56
CA PHE A 542 -7.94 -35.19 23.49
C PHE A 542 -8.37 -36.55 24.10
N LEU A 543 -9.08 -36.53 25.24
CA LEU A 543 -9.63 -37.76 25.84
C LEU A 543 -10.75 -38.37 24.98
N LEU A 544 -11.62 -37.55 24.40
CA LEU A 544 -12.63 -37.99 23.43
C LEU A 544 -12.00 -38.53 22.15
N LEU A 545 -10.89 -37.95 21.68
CA LEU A 545 -10.11 -38.46 20.54
C LEU A 545 -9.49 -39.82 20.87
N ILE A 546 -8.91 -40.00 22.06
CA ILE A 546 -8.38 -41.30 22.51
C ILE A 546 -9.49 -42.35 22.60
N ALA A 547 -10.65 -42.00 23.17
CA ALA A 547 -11.81 -42.89 23.25
C ALA A 547 -12.34 -43.25 21.85
N ALA A 548 -12.45 -42.27 20.95
CA ALA A 548 -12.85 -42.49 19.55
C ALA A 548 -11.85 -43.39 18.83
N VAL A 549 -10.54 -43.17 18.97
CA VAL A 549 -9.49 -44.03 18.40
C VAL A 549 -9.54 -45.45 18.97
N ALA A 550 -9.83 -45.64 20.26
CA ALA A 550 -10.01 -46.96 20.85
C ALA A 550 -11.24 -47.70 20.28
N ILE A 551 -12.36 -47.00 20.10
CA ILE A 551 -13.59 -47.56 19.50
C ILE A 551 -13.38 -47.85 18.02
N LEU A 552 -12.79 -46.93 17.25
CA LEU A 552 -12.40 -47.11 15.85
C LEU A 552 -11.44 -48.30 15.67
N ASN A 553 -10.48 -48.49 16.57
CA ASN A 553 -9.58 -49.64 16.55
C ASN A 553 -10.34 -50.98 16.72
N SER A 554 -11.32 -51.04 17.63
CA SER A 554 -12.13 -52.26 17.83
C SER A 554 -13.08 -52.58 16.67
N VAL A 555 -13.64 -51.55 16.01
CA VAL A 555 -14.62 -51.70 14.91
C VAL A 555 -13.93 -51.86 13.54
N LEU A 556 -12.91 -51.06 13.25
CA LEU A 556 -12.21 -51.04 11.96
C LEU A 556 -11.02 -52.00 11.89
N CYS A 557 -10.43 -52.40 13.02
CA CYS A 557 -9.33 -53.36 13.09
C CYS A 557 -9.66 -54.56 14.02
N PRO A 558 -10.76 -55.29 13.79
CA PRO A 558 -11.18 -56.41 14.64
C PRO A 558 -10.17 -57.56 14.62
N ASP A 559 -10.02 -58.31 15.71
CA ASP A 559 -9.04 -59.41 15.77
C ASP A 559 -9.46 -60.69 15.03
N SER A 560 -10.72 -60.78 14.60
CA SER A 560 -11.21 -61.88 13.77
C SER A 560 -10.64 -61.81 12.35
N ARG A 561 -9.82 -62.79 11.98
CA ARG A 561 -9.24 -62.99 10.63
C ARG A 561 -10.26 -62.88 9.50
N ARG A 562 -11.50 -63.35 9.71
CA ARG A 562 -12.60 -63.26 8.73
C ARG A 562 -13.13 -61.82 8.58
N ALA A 563 -13.13 -61.04 9.65
CA ALA A 563 -13.53 -59.63 9.62
C ALA A 563 -12.43 -58.76 9.00
N GLN A 564 -11.17 -58.96 9.38
CA GLN A 564 -9.99 -58.31 8.75
C GLN A 564 -9.99 -58.49 7.23
N GLN A 565 -10.19 -59.74 6.76
CA GLN A 565 -10.23 -60.04 5.33
C GLN A 565 -11.43 -59.36 4.63
N ARG A 566 -12.60 -59.28 5.27
CA ARG A 566 -13.78 -58.59 4.72
C ARG A 566 -13.57 -57.09 4.59
N ILE A 567 -13.11 -56.43 5.67
CA ILE A 567 -12.87 -54.98 5.69
C ILE A 567 -11.83 -54.59 4.63
N LEU A 568 -10.71 -55.31 4.57
CA LEU A 568 -9.63 -55.01 3.63
C LEU A 568 -10.09 -55.17 2.17
N VAL A 569 -10.87 -56.21 1.85
CA VAL A 569 -11.46 -56.40 0.51
C VAL A 569 -12.50 -55.32 0.21
N MET A 570 -13.46 -55.05 1.09
CA MET A 570 -14.52 -54.06 0.85
C MET A 570 -13.98 -52.65 0.61
N ALA A 571 -13.02 -52.21 1.44
CA ALA A 571 -12.38 -50.89 1.27
C ALA A 571 -11.64 -50.79 -0.07
N ASN A 572 -10.88 -51.82 -0.45
CA ASN A 572 -10.11 -51.79 -1.69
C ASN A 572 -11.00 -51.95 -2.94
N THR A 573 -12.13 -52.68 -2.86
CA THR A 573 -13.12 -52.71 -3.95
C THR A 573 -13.72 -51.32 -4.18
N LEU A 574 -14.01 -50.56 -3.13
CA LEU A 574 -14.48 -49.17 -3.26
C LEU A 574 -13.40 -48.25 -3.87
N ILE A 575 -12.15 -48.35 -3.39
CA ILE A 575 -11.01 -47.59 -3.95
C ILE A 575 -10.80 -47.92 -5.44
N ALA A 576 -10.91 -49.18 -5.84
CA ALA A 576 -10.82 -49.60 -7.24
C ALA A 576 -11.92 -48.95 -8.11
N TRP A 577 -13.17 -48.96 -7.66
CA TRP A 577 -14.27 -48.30 -8.39
C TRP A 577 -14.09 -46.78 -8.50
N LEU A 578 -13.70 -46.11 -7.41
CA LEU A 578 -13.43 -44.67 -7.42
C LEU A 578 -12.24 -44.31 -8.33
N SER A 579 -11.18 -45.11 -8.29
CA SER A 579 -10.00 -44.95 -9.16
C SER A 579 -10.34 -45.15 -10.64
N LEU A 580 -11.18 -46.14 -10.96
CA LEU A 580 -11.66 -46.40 -12.32
C LEU A 580 -12.52 -45.24 -12.85
N ALA A 581 -13.42 -44.71 -12.02
CA ALA A 581 -14.27 -43.57 -12.37
C ALA A 581 -13.45 -42.29 -12.55
N GLY A 582 -12.50 -42.01 -11.65
CA GLY A 582 -11.58 -40.88 -11.76
C GLY A 582 -10.67 -40.96 -12.98
N LEU A 583 -10.13 -42.14 -13.28
CA LEU A 583 -9.35 -42.39 -14.50
C LEU A 583 -10.18 -42.13 -15.77
N GLY A 584 -11.43 -42.62 -15.81
CA GLY A 584 -12.36 -42.37 -16.91
C GLY A 584 -12.67 -40.89 -17.11
N LEU A 585 -12.89 -40.14 -16.02
CA LEU A 585 -13.11 -38.70 -16.06
C LEU A 585 -11.87 -37.93 -16.54
N LEU A 586 -10.67 -38.26 -16.06
CA LEU A 586 -9.44 -37.59 -16.47
C LEU A 586 -9.09 -37.85 -17.93
N VAL A 587 -9.25 -39.10 -18.40
CA VAL A 587 -9.09 -39.43 -19.82
C VAL A 587 -10.14 -38.69 -20.66
N TYR A 588 -11.38 -38.57 -20.19
CA TYR A 588 -12.40 -37.76 -20.84
C TYR A 588 -12.01 -36.28 -20.94
N MET A 589 -11.56 -35.64 -19.85
CA MET A 589 -11.15 -34.22 -19.89
C MET A 589 -10.03 -33.96 -20.91
N VAL A 590 -9.06 -34.89 -21.02
CA VAL A 590 -7.89 -34.77 -21.93
C VAL A 590 -8.23 -35.12 -23.39
N ALA A 591 -9.28 -35.90 -23.65
CA ALA A 591 -9.67 -36.36 -24.99
C ALA A 591 -10.95 -35.72 -25.55
N ALA A 592 -11.74 -35.02 -24.73
CA ALA A 592 -12.97 -34.36 -25.17
C ALA A 592 -12.68 -33.18 -26.13
N PRO A 593 -13.46 -33.01 -27.22
CA PRO A 593 -13.30 -31.87 -28.12
C PRO A 593 -13.53 -30.53 -27.44
N ALA A 594 -12.89 -29.47 -27.95
CA ALA A 594 -13.13 -28.10 -27.51
C ALA A 594 -14.63 -27.75 -27.57
N GLY A 595 -15.13 -27.11 -26.52
CA GLY A 595 -16.55 -26.75 -26.37
C GLY A 595 -17.44 -27.83 -25.74
N TRP A 596 -16.95 -29.05 -25.49
CA TRP A 596 -17.69 -30.03 -24.68
C TRP A 596 -17.61 -29.69 -23.17
N PRO A 597 -18.67 -29.97 -22.38
CA PRO A 597 -18.64 -29.81 -20.94
C PRO A 597 -17.48 -30.59 -20.31
N PHE A 598 -16.73 -29.94 -19.41
CA PHE A 598 -15.55 -30.51 -18.74
C PHE A 598 -14.40 -30.96 -19.67
N SER A 599 -14.32 -30.46 -20.91
CA SER A 599 -13.11 -30.57 -21.73
C SER A 599 -11.95 -29.76 -21.14
N TYR A 600 -10.70 -30.15 -21.42
CA TYR A 600 -9.48 -29.47 -20.94
C TYR A 600 -9.51 -27.94 -21.15
N HIS A 601 -10.01 -27.48 -22.30
CA HIS A 601 -10.11 -26.07 -22.65
C HIS A 601 -11.03 -25.24 -21.72
N ALA A 602 -11.88 -25.87 -20.90
CA ALA A 602 -12.63 -25.19 -19.84
C ALA A 602 -11.83 -24.96 -18.56
N PHE A 603 -10.66 -25.61 -18.41
CA PHE A 603 -9.83 -25.61 -17.21
C PHE A 603 -8.34 -25.27 -17.46
N GLU A 604 -7.93 -25.06 -18.71
CA GLU A 604 -6.53 -24.78 -19.09
C GLU A 604 -5.96 -23.49 -18.48
N ALA A 605 -6.81 -22.56 -18.06
CA ALA A 605 -6.44 -21.35 -17.30
C ALA A 605 -6.05 -21.64 -15.83
N PHE A 606 -6.32 -22.84 -15.32
CA PHE A 606 -6.13 -23.23 -13.91
C PHE A 606 -5.23 -24.47 -13.75
N VAL A 607 -5.26 -25.42 -14.69
CA VAL A 607 -4.54 -26.70 -14.59
C VAL A 607 -3.76 -26.96 -15.86
N GLU A 608 -2.42 -26.88 -15.77
CA GLU A 608 -1.53 -27.27 -16.87
C GLU A 608 -1.68 -28.77 -17.19
N ARG A 609 -1.73 -29.11 -18.49
CA ARG A 609 -1.96 -30.47 -19.02
C ARG A 609 -1.10 -31.57 -18.38
N GLY A 610 0.12 -31.24 -17.93
CA GLY A 610 0.99 -32.16 -17.19
C GLY A 610 0.38 -32.70 -15.89
N TRP A 611 -0.34 -31.87 -15.13
CA TRP A 611 -0.96 -32.28 -13.87
C TRP A 611 -2.13 -33.25 -14.07
N LEU A 612 -2.85 -33.17 -15.20
CA LEU A 612 -3.86 -34.18 -15.56
C LEU A 612 -3.21 -35.55 -15.86
N LEU A 613 -2.02 -35.57 -16.47
CA LEU A 613 -1.26 -36.80 -16.70
C LEU A 613 -0.73 -37.39 -15.37
N VAL A 614 -0.31 -36.55 -14.42
CA VAL A 614 0.02 -36.98 -13.04
C VAL A 614 -1.22 -37.59 -12.36
N GLY A 615 -2.39 -36.96 -12.47
CA GLY A 615 -3.65 -37.48 -11.95
C GLY A 615 -4.03 -38.86 -12.54
N VAL A 616 -3.85 -39.03 -13.86
CA VAL A 616 -4.02 -40.32 -14.55
C VAL A 616 -3.08 -41.39 -13.98
N GLY A 617 -1.81 -41.03 -13.75
CA GLY A 617 -0.82 -41.92 -13.12
C GLY A 617 -1.19 -42.35 -11.70
N VAL A 618 -1.65 -41.40 -10.86
CA VAL A 618 -2.11 -41.67 -9.49
C VAL A 618 -3.34 -42.58 -9.48
N ALA A 619 -4.34 -42.31 -10.33
CA ALA A 619 -5.54 -43.13 -10.43
C ALA A 619 -5.22 -44.58 -10.88
N ALA A 620 -4.33 -44.74 -11.86
CA ALA A 620 -3.86 -46.05 -12.31
C ALA A 620 -3.08 -46.79 -11.21
N PHE A 621 -2.22 -46.11 -10.45
CA PHE A 621 -1.47 -46.68 -9.33
C PHE A 621 -2.38 -47.16 -8.20
N LEU A 622 -3.35 -46.35 -7.78
CA LEU A 622 -4.32 -46.71 -6.74
C LEU A 622 -5.18 -47.92 -7.14
N LEU A 623 -5.59 -48.02 -8.41
CA LEU A 623 -6.31 -49.17 -8.96
C LEU A 623 -5.47 -50.46 -8.89
N LEU A 624 -4.19 -50.39 -9.25
CA LEU A 624 -3.26 -51.53 -9.18
C LEU A 624 -2.98 -51.97 -7.74
N LEU A 625 -2.78 -51.01 -6.82
CA LEU A 625 -2.57 -51.28 -5.40
C LEU A 625 -3.81 -51.92 -4.76
N ALA A 626 -5.01 -51.44 -5.10
CA ALA A 626 -6.27 -52.01 -4.64
C ALA A 626 -6.42 -53.47 -5.09
N PHE A 627 -6.14 -53.75 -6.37
CA PHE A 627 -6.17 -55.12 -6.90
C PHE A 627 -5.14 -56.04 -6.21
N ALA A 628 -3.91 -55.56 -6.01
CA ALA A 628 -2.86 -56.31 -5.30
C ALA A 628 -3.23 -56.61 -3.84
N THR A 629 -3.90 -55.66 -3.16
CA THR A 629 -4.38 -55.83 -1.79
C THR A 629 -5.50 -56.88 -1.72
N ILE A 630 -6.49 -56.82 -2.62
CA ILE A 630 -7.56 -57.82 -2.72
C ILE A 630 -6.98 -59.21 -3.01
N TRP A 631 -6.09 -59.33 -3.99
CA TRP A 631 -5.45 -60.60 -4.35
C TRP A 631 -4.64 -61.18 -3.18
N GLY A 632 -3.86 -60.35 -2.49
CA GLY A 632 -3.10 -60.75 -1.30
C GLY A 632 -3.99 -61.28 -0.17
N ALA A 633 -5.13 -60.61 0.07
CA ALA A 633 -6.10 -60.99 1.10
C ALA A 633 -6.86 -62.28 0.76
N VAL A 634 -7.36 -62.41 -0.48
CA VAL A 634 -8.13 -63.57 -0.95
C VAL A 634 -7.24 -64.82 -1.07
N MET A 635 -6.10 -64.69 -1.75
CA MET A 635 -5.16 -65.81 -1.97
C MET A 635 -4.27 -66.08 -0.74
N ARG A 636 -4.44 -65.33 0.36
CA ARG A 636 -3.70 -65.45 1.64
C ARG A 636 -2.17 -65.39 1.46
N ASN A 637 -1.71 -64.63 0.48
CA ASN A 637 -0.30 -64.57 0.10
C ASN A 637 0.49 -63.65 1.05
N THR A 638 1.22 -64.25 1.99
CA THR A 638 1.99 -63.55 3.04
C THR A 638 3.22 -62.80 2.55
N ARG A 639 3.64 -62.99 1.28
CA ARG A 639 4.67 -62.17 0.62
C ARG A 639 4.04 -60.94 -0.03
N LEU A 640 2.95 -61.11 -0.76
CA LEU A 640 2.22 -59.98 -1.38
C LEU A 640 1.63 -59.03 -0.33
N LEU A 641 1.04 -59.58 0.75
CA LEU A 641 0.56 -58.79 1.89
C LEU A 641 1.69 -58.03 2.63
N LEU A 642 2.95 -58.46 2.51
CA LEU A 642 4.09 -57.71 3.04
C LEU A 642 4.48 -56.57 2.10
N GLY A 643 4.56 -56.82 0.78
CA GLY A 643 4.84 -55.77 -0.21
C GLY A 643 3.79 -54.66 -0.20
N VAL A 644 2.51 -55.04 -0.19
CA VAL A 644 1.36 -54.12 -0.03
C VAL A 644 1.46 -53.30 1.26
N TRP A 645 1.84 -53.93 2.38
CA TRP A 645 2.04 -53.22 3.65
C TRP A 645 3.20 -52.21 3.56
N CYS A 646 4.33 -52.56 2.94
CA CYS A 646 5.43 -51.64 2.71
C CYS A 646 5.02 -50.46 1.81
N VAL A 647 4.17 -50.68 0.80
CA VAL A 647 3.64 -49.60 -0.06
C VAL A 647 2.76 -48.65 0.75
N TYR A 648 1.83 -49.15 1.58
CA TYR A 648 1.03 -48.27 2.46
C TYR A 648 1.89 -47.50 3.47
N VAL A 649 2.99 -48.08 3.98
CA VAL A 649 3.95 -47.35 4.84
C VAL A 649 4.65 -46.22 4.07
N LEU A 650 5.08 -46.47 2.84
CA LEU A 650 5.72 -45.45 2.00
C LEU A 650 4.74 -44.34 1.60
N MET A 651 3.48 -44.67 1.29
CA MET A 651 2.42 -43.70 1.01
C MET A 651 2.13 -42.84 2.24
N LEU A 652 1.96 -43.44 3.42
CA LEU A 652 1.69 -42.71 4.66
C LEU A 652 2.84 -41.78 5.04
N LEU A 653 4.10 -42.19 4.82
CA LEU A 653 5.28 -41.33 5.01
C LEU A 653 5.32 -40.17 4.00
N LEU A 654 5.04 -40.43 2.72
CA LEU A 654 4.99 -39.41 1.66
C LEU A 654 3.84 -38.41 1.91
N GLN A 655 2.67 -38.89 2.30
CA GLN A 655 1.51 -38.05 2.62
C GLN A 655 1.72 -37.26 3.90
N ALA A 656 2.38 -37.82 4.92
CA ALA A 656 2.77 -37.07 6.12
C ALA A 656 3.78 -35.96 5.78
N ALA A 657 4.79 -36.24 4.94
CA ALA A 657 5.73 -35.23 4.46
C ALA A 657 5.04 -34.14 3.64
N LEU A 658 4.17 -34.51 2.69
CA LEU A 658 3.39 -33.56 1.88
C LEU A 658 2.44 -32.73 2.75
N THR A 659 1.81 -33.31 3.77
CA THR A 659 0.97 -32.59 4.73
C THR A 659 1.80 -31.61 5.56
N GLY A 660 3.01 -32.00 5.99
CA GLY A 660 3.94 -31.10 6.67
C GLY A 660 4.37 -29.92 5.79
N VAL A 661 4.65 -30.17 4.51
CA VAL A 661 4.93 -29.14 3.50
C VAL A 661 3.72 -28.22 3.30
N LEU A 662 2.51 -28.77 3.12
CA LEU A 662 1.28 -27.98 2.97
C LEU A 662 1.00 -27.12 4.20
N VAL A 663 1.17 -27.64 5.42
CA VAL A 663 1.01 -26.87 6.67
C VAL A 663 2.07 -25.78 6.80
N TYR A 664 3.33 -26.06 6.45
CA TYR A 664 4.38 -25.04 6.35
C TYR A 664 4.00 -23.93 5.35
N TRP A 665 3.50 -24.29 4.16
CA TRP A 665 3.06 -23.32 3.14
C TRP A 665 1.85 -22.50 3.59
N ILE A 666 0.84 -23.10 4.25
CA ILE A 666 -0.30 -22.37 4.83
C ILE A 666 0.16 -21.36 5.89
N ILE A 667 1.15 -21.72 6.71
CA ILE A 667 1.75 -20.81 7.71
C ILE A 667 2.60 -19.73 7.02
N ALA A 668 3.38 -20.06 5.99
CA ALA A 668 4.17 -19.10 5.22
C ALA A 668 3.29 -18.09 4.46
N LEU A 669 2.14 -18.52 3.92
CA LEU A 669 1.14 -17.64 3.30
C LEU A 669 0.55 -16.62 4.29
N LYS A 670 0.60 -16.89 5.60
CA LYS A 670 0.20 -15.92 6.64
C LYS A 670 1.25 -14.84 6.89
N ASP A 671 2.52 -15.07 6.53
CA ASP A 671 3.52 -14.00 6.44
C ASP A 671 3.32 -13.15 5.18
N VAL A 672 2.81 -13.73 4.07
CA VAL A 672 2.50 -13.03 2.80
C VAL A 672 1.42 -11.96 3.01
N SER A 673 0.25 -12.33 3.53
CA SER A 673 -0.91 -11.41 3.61
C SER A 673 -0.83 -10.33 4.70
N ARG A 674 0.16 -10.37 5.58
CA ARG A 674 0.30 -9.38 6.66
C ARG A 674 0.90 -8.07 6.19
N ASP A 675 1.88 -8.12 5.29
CA ASP A 675 2.63 -6.94 4.86
C ASP A 675 3.23 -7.13 3.45
N SER A 676 2.40 -7.26 2.41
CA SER A 676 2.80 -7.26 0.97
C SER A 676 3.30 -5.89 0.47
N VAL A 677 3.95 -5.15 1.37
CA VAL A 677 4.51 -3.80 1.27
C VAL A 677 6.05 -3.87 1.33
N ASP A 678 6.60 -4.86 2.04
CA ASP A 678 8.04 -5.03 2.29
C ASP A 678 8.91 -5.29 1.05
N VAL A 679 8.34 -5.96 0.04
CA VAL A 679 9.14 -6.64 -1.00
C VAL A 679 9.75 -5.65 -2.00
N ALA A 680 9.14 -4.47 -2.16
CA ALA A 680 9.71 -3.32 -2.87
C ALA A 680 10.88 -2.65 -2.12
N LEU A 681 10.98 -2.85 -0.81
CA LEU A 681 11.78 -2.03 0.12
C LEU A 681 13.16 -2.58 0.45
N GLY A 682 13.59 -3.65 -0.22
CA GLY A 682 14.84 -4.33 0.13
C GLY A 682 14.77 -5.13 1.43
N SER A 683 13.59 -5.33 2.00
CA SER A 683 13.35 -6.46 2.90
C SER A 683 13.57 -7.76 2.10
N GLN A 684 14.62 -8.51 2.44
CA GLN A 684 14.95 -9.83 1.86
C GLN A 684 13.97 -10.93 2.34
N ARG A 685 12.67 -10.65 2.25
CA ARG A 685 11.55 -11.35 2.90
C ARG A 685 11.54 -12.87 2.71
N TYR A 686 11.97 -13.32 1.53
CA TYR A 686 11.97 -14.72 1.11
C TYR A 686 13.38 -15.32 0.90
N GLU A 687 14.42 -14.51 1.05
CA GLU A 687 15.79 -14.97 0.87
C GLU A 687 16.17 -15.92 2.02
N ASN A 688 16.81 -17.05 1.70
CA ASN A 688 17.05 -18.16 2.62
C ASN A 688 15.78 -18.87 3.18
N ARG A 689 14.57 -18.53 2.73
CA ARG A 689 13.35 -19.31 3.07
C ARG A 689 13.13 -20.45 2.08
N PHE A 690 12.74 -21.62 2.59
CA PHE A 690 12.37 -22.76 1.75
C PHE A 690 11.15 -22.41 0.89
N GLY A 691 11.31 -22.45 -0.44
CA GLY A 691 10.29 -22.05 -1.43
C GLY A 691 10.27 -20.56 -1.81
N GLY A 692 11.30 -19.78 -1.45
CA GLY A 692 11.29 -18.31 -1.57
C GLY A 692 11.02 -17.74 -2.98
N GLU A 693 11.58 -18.33 -4.02
CA GLU A 693 11.37 -17.90 -5.41
C GLU A 693 9.94 -18.16 -5.89
N VAL A 694 9.36 -19.30 -5.48
CA VAL A 694 7.96 -19.65 -5.76
C VAL A 694 6.99 -18.71 -5.01
N LEU A 695 7.34 -18.25 -3.81
CA LEU A 695 6.56 -17.22 -3.08
C LEU A 695 6.57 -15.88 -3.84
N ALA A 696 7.72 -15.43 -4.34
CA ALA A 696 7.81 -14.21 -5.16
C ALA A 696 7.04 -14.33 -6.49
N ALA A 697 7.08 -15.48 -7.15
CA ALA A 697 6.31 -15.74 -8.37
C ALA A 697 4.79 -15.72 -8.12
N VAL A 698 4.32 -16.20 -6.96
CA VAL A 698 2.90 -16.12 -6.57
C VAL A 698 2.46 -14.68 -6.27
N GLU A 699 3.29 -13.87 -5.60
CA GLU A 699 3.00 -12.43 -5.44
C GLU A 699 2.92 -11.70 -6.79
N GLY A 700 3.85 -11.99 -7.70
CA GLY A 700 3.85 -11.49 -9.08
C GLY A 700 2.55 -11.82 -9.83
N TYR A 701 2.11 -13.07 -9.77
CA TYR A 701 0.84 -13.53 -10.35
C TYR A 701 -0.37 -12.80 -9.75
N LEU A 702 -0.43 -12.65 -8.42
CA LEU A 702 -1.51 -11.94 -7.73
C LEU A 702 -1.55 -10.46 -8.16
N CYS A 703 -0.39 -9.82 -8.34
CA CYS A 703 -0.31 -8.45 -8.83
C CYS A 703 -0.77 -8.33 -10.29
N GLY A 704 -0.33 -9.23 -11.18
CA GLY A 704 -0.81 -9.28 -12.56
C GLY A 704 -2.33 -9.47 -12.63
N THR A 705 -2.89 -10.29 -11.74
CA THR A 705 -4.33 -10.52 -11.61
C THR A 705 -5.07 -9.27 -11.13
N TYR A 706 -4.57 -8.56 -10.11
CA TYR A 706 -5.15 -7.30 -9.64
C TYR A 706 -5.22 -6.25 -10.75
N ARG A 707 -4.13 -6.07 -11.51
CA ARG A 707 -4.09 -5.15 -12.66
C ARG A 707 -5.04 -5.56 -13.79
N ALA A 708 -5.13 -6.85 -14.09
CA ALA A 708 -6.02 -7.35 -15.15
C ALA A 708 -7.51 -7.21 -14.79
N CYS A 709 -7.88 -7.44 -13.53
CA CYS A 709 -9.27 -7.55 -13.11
C CYS A 709 -9.87 -6.29 -12.48
N CYS A 710 -9.05 -5.41 -11.91
CA CYS A 710 -9.51 -4.19 -11.23
C CYS A 710 -9.16 -2.89 -11.95
N MET A 711 -8.42 -2.90 -13.06
CA MET A 711 -8.19 -1.66 -13.81
C MET A 711 -9.51 -1.16 -14.44
N PRO A 712 -9.97 0.07 -14.16
CA PRO A 712 -11.26 0.55 -14.62
C PRO A 712 -11.29 0.73 -16.15
N GLU A 713 -12.48 0.60 -16.73
CA GLU A 713 -12.59 0.48 -18.20
C GLU A 713 -12.15 1.74 -18.96
N TRP A 714 -12.42 2.94 -18.44
CA TRP A 714 -11.97 4.20 -19.06
C TRP A 714 -10.44 4.27 -19.18
N LEU A 715 -9.71 3.68 -18.24
CA LEU A 715 -8.25 3.65 -18.20
C LEU A 715 -7.70 2.60 -19.18
N ARG A 716 -8.36 1.43 -19.24
CA ARG A 716 -8.09 0.41 -20.28
C ARG A 716 -8.34 0.95 -21.69
N GLN A 717 -9.43 1.66 -21.92
CA GLN A 717 -9.76 2.27 -23.22
C GLN A 717 -8.78 3.38 -23.61
N ALA A 718 -8.36 4.24 -22.66
CA ALA A 718 -7.33 5.24 -22.89
C ALA A 718 -5.97 4.63 -23.27
N ASN A 719 -5.58 3.53 -22.61
CA ASN A 719 -4.30 2.87 -22.87
C ASN A 719 -4.33 1.99 -24.14
N ALA A 720 -5.50 1.52 -24.57
CA ALA A 720 -5.70 0.86 -25.86
C ALA A 720 -5.74 1.83 -27.07
N SER A 721 -5.88 3.14 -26.82
CA SER A 721 -5.86 4.18 -27.87
C SER A 721 -4.54 4.96 -27.95
N ALA A 722 -3.55 4.62 -27.11
CA ALA A 722 -2.19 5.12 -27.19
C ALA A 722 -1.45 4.54 -28.41
N SER A 723 -1.15 5.38 -29.41
CA SER A 723 -0.44 4.99 -30.63
C SER A 723 1.06 5.36 -30.59
N ALA A 724 1.88 4.58 -31.29
CA ALA A 724 3.31 4.84 -31.43
C ALA A 724 3.56 6.16 -32.19
N PRO A 725 4.63 6.92 -31.85
CA PRO A 725 4.87 8.25 -32.41
C PRO A 725 5.14 8.21 -33.91
N THR A 726 4.39 9.00 -34.67
CA THR A 726 4.64 9.28 -36.08
C THR A 726 5.46 10.56 -36.24
N TYR A 727 6.49 10.51 -37.11
CA TYR A 727 7.32 11.65 -37.45
C TYR A 727 6.70 12.44 -38.61
N ASP A 728 6.29 13.68 -38.35
CA ASP A 728 5.83 14.58 -39.40
C ASP A 728 7.01 15.33 -40.04
N SER A 729 7.35 14.92 -41.27
CA SER A 729 8.38 15.57 -42.08
C SER A 729 7.98 16.96 -42.60
N GLY A 730 6.73 17.40 -42.45
CA GLY A 730 6.25 18.72 -42.87
C GLY A 730 6.54 19.84 -41.87
N SER A 731 6.46 19.56 -40.56
CA SER A 731 6.66 20.56 -39.50
C SER A 731 8.02 20.51 -38.81
N GLY A 732 8.73 19.37 -38.89
CA GLY A 732 9.94 19.13 -38.09
C GLY A 732 9.65 18.96 -36.59
N THR A 733 8.38 18.79 -36.20
CA THR A 733 7.95 18.55 -34.82
C THR A 733 7.32 17.17 -34.68
N TYR A 734 7.65 16.48 -33.57
CA TYR A 734 6.94 15.28 -33.19
C TYR A 734 5.52 15.64 -32.77
N ALA A 735 4.51 15.08 -33.43
CA ALA A 735 3.16 15.11 -32.91
C ALA A 735 3.15 14.38 -31.56
N ASN A 736 2.58 15.00 -30.52
CA ASN A 736 2.53 14.40 -29.18
C ASN A 736 1.79 13.06 -29.24
N ALA A 737 2.51 11.96 -29.09
CA ALA A 737 1.90 10.66 -28.87
C ALA A 737 1.03 10.71 -27.61
N ALA A 738 -0.14 10.09 -27.66
CA ALA A 738 -0.98 9.94 -26.49
C ALA A 738 -0.28 9.01 -25.49
N SER A 739 0.38 9.59 -24.49
CA SER A 739 0.99 8.85 -23.39
C SER A 739 -0.06 7.99 -22.68
N GLN A 740 0.30 6.75 -22.35
CA GLN A 740 -0.55 5.89 -21.51
C GLN A 740 -0.97 6.67 -20.25
N ARG A 741 -2.27 6.71 -19.98
CA ARG A 741 -2.81 7.29 -18.76
C ARG A 741 -2.52 6.37 -17.59
N THR A 742 -2.20 7.02 -16.48
CA THR A 742 -1.89 6.45 -15.17
C THR A 742 -2.94 6.92 -14.16
N CYS A 743 -3.20 6.17 -13.08
CA CYS A 743 -4.02 6.69 -11.97
C CYS A 743 -3.38 7.91 -11.32
N LEU A 744 -2.05 8.01 -11.32
CA LEU A 744 -1.29 9.17 -10.86
C LEU A 744 -0.48 9.78 -12.01
N GLN A 745 -0.75 11.05 -12.34
CA GLN A 745 0.12 11.92 -13.14
C GLN A 745 0.96 12.81 -12.19
N ALA A 746 1.52 13.92 -12.68
CA ALA A 746 1.42 15.28 -12.10
C ALA A 746 2.69 16.18 -12.21
N HIS A 747 2.47 17.45 -11.81
CA HIS A 747 3.13 18.43 -10.92
C HIS A 747 4.65 18.56 -10.58
N GLU A 748 5.40 19.46 -11.24
CA GLU A 748 6.85 19.71 -10.98
C GLU A 748 7.28 20.23 -9.59
N GLY A 749 8.60 20.25 -9.38
CA GLY A 749 9.31 20.87 -8.24
C GLY A 749 9.94 19.84 -7.29
N VAL A 750 9.70 18.57 -7.57
CA VAL A 750 9.74 17.50 -6.61
C VAL A 750 10.63 16.35 -7.17
N ALA A 751 10.34 15.04 -7.04
CA ALA A 751 11.28 13.99 -7.51
C ALA A 751 10.68 12.73 -8.22
N THR A 752 11.36 11.58 -8.13
CA THR A 752 11.60 10.73 -9.33
C THR A 752 10.54 9.70 -9.72
N GLU A 753 10.45 9.49 -11.03
CA GLU A 753 9.81 8.38 -11.77
C GLU A 753 9.70 7.03 -11.05
N LEU A 754 10.78 6.55 -10.40
CA LEU A 754 10.80 5.23 -9.76
C LEU A 754 9.62 5.06 -8.82
N ASP A 755 9.34 6.07 -8.00
CA ASP A 755 8.19 6.03 -7.11
C ASP A 755 6.92 5.76 -7.88
N VAL A 756 6.58 6.62 -8.84
CA VAL A 756 5.24 6.66 -9.46
C VAL A 756 4.91 5.30 -10.06
N GLN A 757 5.93 4.63 -10.58
CA GLN A 757 5.82 3.28 -11.10
C GLN A 757 5.44 2.26 -10.01
N VAL A 758 5.98 2.38 -8.79
CA VAL A 758 5.48 1.66 -7.61
C VAL A 758 4.18 2.26 -7.05
N GLN A 759 3.90 3.55 -7.26
CA GLN A 759 2.78 4.34 -6.69
C GLN A 759 1.49 4.33 -7.50
N ASP A 760 1.46 3.67 -8.64
CA ASP A 760 0.25 3.57 -9.47
C ASP A 760 0.04 2.12 -9.94
N PRO A 761 -1.04 1.42 -9.53
CA PRO A 761 -1.29 0.06 -9.98
C PRO A 761 -1.59 -0.04 -11.48
N SER A 762 -1.95 1.05 -12.16
CA SER A 762 -2.07 1.03 -13.61
C SER A 762 -0.72 1.07 -14.33
N ASN A 763 0.32 1.62 -13.70
CA ASN A 763 1.64 1.80 -14.31
C ASN A 763 2.24 0.47 -14.75
N PRO A 764 2.82 0.37 -15.97
CA PRO A 764 3.48 -0.83 -16.48
C PRO A 764 4.33 -1.56 -15.44
N SER A 765 5.26 -0.88 -14.78
CA SER A 765 6.26 -1.54 -13.90
C SER A 765 5.80 -1.78 -12.46
N PHE A 766 4.54 -1.52 -12.10
CA PHE A 766 4.04 -1.65 -10.72
C PHE A 766 4.33 -3.02 -10.10
N CYS A 767 4.02 -4.10 -10.81
CA CYS A 767 4.21 -5.45 -10.27
C CYS A 767 5.68 -5.82 -10.15
N LYS A 768 6.52 -5.43 -11.12
CA LYS A 768 7.97 -5.62 -11.07
C LYS A 768 8.58 -4.99 -9.81
N TYR A 769 8.15 -3.78 -9.43
CA TYR A 769 8.67 -3.11 -8.23
C TYR A 769 8.03 -3.63 -6.93
N VAL A 770 6.71 -3.80 -6.86
CA VAL A 770 6.03 -4.24 -5.62
C VAL A 770 6.39 -5.67 -5.22
N THR A 771 6.42 -6.58 -6.19
CA THR A 771 6.65 -8.02 -5.94
C THR A 771 8.11 -8.42 -6.13
N GLY A 772 8.90 -7.59 -6.82
CA GLY A 772 10.29 -7.91 -7.17
C GLY A 772 10.45 -9.11 -8.11
N ALA A 773 9.36 -9.63 -8.69
CA ALA A 773 9.40 -10.69 -9.68
C ALA A 773 9.97 -10.16 -11.01
N THR A 774 10.80 -10.96 -11.68
CA THR A 774 11.41 -10.63 -12.97
C THR A 774 10.44 -10.73 -14.15
N HIS A 775 9.25 -11.29 -13.95
CA HIS A 775 8.28 -11.56 -15.01
C HIS A 775 6.87 -11.09 -14.61
N GLU A 776 6.27 -10.26 -15.45
CA GLU A 776 4.87 -9.86 -15.33
C GLU A 776 3.95 -10.91 -15.98
N PHE A 777 3.53 -11.90 -15.19
CA PHE A 777 2.46 -12.81 -15.60
C PHE A 777 1.09 -12.20 -15.28
N ALA A 778 0.41 -11.69 -16.29
CA ALA A 778 -1.01 -11.34 -16.21
C ALA A 778 -1.88 -12.50 -16.74
N PRO A 779 -2.90 -12.97 -16.00
CA PRO A 779 -3.83 -13.98 -16.50
C PRO A 779 -4.74 -13.41 -17.60
N ASP A 780 -5.32 -14.30 -18.40
CA ASP A 780 -6.39 -13.97 -19.36
C ASP A 780 -7.59 -13.34 -18.60
N ALA A 781 -8.17 -12.26 -19.15
CA ALA A 781 -9.30 -11.55 -18.58
C ALA A 781 -10.54 -12.43 -18.29
N LYS A 782 -10.63 -13.62 -18.90
CA LYS A 782 -11.61 -14.68 -18.57
C LYS A 782 -11.56 -15.14 -17.10
N VAL A 783 -10.45 -14.92 -16.38
CA VAL A 783 -10.32 -15.27 -14.95
C VAL A 783 -11.13 -14.32 -14.06
N CYS A 784 -11.30 -13.05 -14.45
CA CYS A 784 -11.89 -12.02 -13.59
C CYS A 784 -13.36 -12.27 -13.20
N PRO A 785 -14.27 -12.70 -14.10
CA PRO A 785 -15.63 -13.10 -13.72
C PRO A 785 -15.69 -14.35 -12.85
N ILE A 786 -14.66 -15.21 -12.88
CA ILE A 786 -14.60 -16.44 -12.09
C ILE A 786 -14.21 -16.13 -10.65
N LEU A 787 -13.29 -15.18 -10.44
CA LEU A 787 -12.98 -14.66 -9.10
C LEU A 787 -14.22 -14.06 -8.41
N ASP A 788 -15.00 -13.28 -9.15
CA ASP A 788 -16.25 -12.62 -8.72
C ASP A 788 -17.37 -13.62 -8.31
N GLU A 789 -17.40 -14.85 -8.87
CA GLU A 789 -18.31 -15.91 -8.41
C GLU A 789 -17.75 -16.76 -7.26
N ILE A 790 -16.42 -16.95 -7.20
CA ILE A 790 -15.79 -17.95 -6.33
C ILE A 790 -15.30 -17.38 -5.00
N VAL A 791 -14.83 -16.13 -4.96
CA VAL A 791 -14.23 -15.50 -3.77
C VAL A 791 -15.25 -14.59 -3.08
N ASP A 792 -15.87 -15.06 -2.00
CA ASP A 792 -17.02 -14.37 -1.35
C ASP A 792 -16.71 -12.94 -0.82
N GLN A 793 -15.45 -12.55 -0.70
CA GLN A 793 -15.02 -11.19 -0.29
C GLN A 793 -14.62 -10.28 -1.46
N PHE A 794 -14.54 -10.79 -2.69
CA PHE A 794 -14.10 -10.00 -3.84
C PHE A 794 -15.30 -9.57 -4.71
N SER A 795 -15.52 -8.26 -4.81
CA SER A 795 -16.40 -7.65 -5.81
C SER A 795 -15.56 -6.94 -6.86
N ARG A 796 -15.67 -7.36 -8.14
CA ARG A 796 -14.97 -6.69 -9.24
C ARG A 796 -15.40 -5.23 -9.39
N SER A 797 -16.69 -4.92 -9.23
CA SER A 797 -17.19 -3.54 -9.35
C SER A 797 -16.66 -2.61 -8.27
N GLU A 798 -16.49 -3.11 -7.05
CA GLU A 798 -15.89 -2.35 -5.94
C GLU A 798 -14.38 -2.20 -6.13
N CYS A 799 -13.71 -3.24 -6.64
CA CYS A 799 -12.29 -3.21 -6.98
C CYS A 799 -11.99 -2.23 -8.12
N GLU A 800 -12.81 -2.18 -9.18
CA GLU A 800 -12.68 -1.22 -10.28
C GLU A 800 -12.93 0.23 -9.83
N ALA A 801 -13.84 0.46 -8.89
CA ALA A 801 -14.09 1.78 -8.31
C ALA A 801 -12.97 2.27 -7.38
N THR A 802 -12.33 1.35 -6.64
CA THR A 802 -11.31 1.68 -5.62
C THR A 802 -9.86 1.60 -6.13
N PHE A 803 -9.63 1.08 -7.34
CA PHE A 803 -8.30 0.88 -7.95
C PHE A 803 -7.40 2.11 -7.94
N CYS A 804 -7.87 3.25 -8.49
CA CYS A 804 -7.10 4.49 -8.46
C CYS A 804 -7.12 5.20 -7.08
N PRO A 805 -8.27 5.31 -6.36
CA PRO A 805 -8.30 5.95 -5.04
C PRO A 805 -7.45 5.28 -3.94
N LEU A 806 -7.31 3.95 -3.94
CA LEU A 806 -6.54 3.22 -2.91
C LEU A 806 -5.11 2.88 -3.36
N GLY A 807 -4.86 2.70 -4.66
CA GLY A 807 -3.53 2.41 -5.19
C GLY A 807 -2.98 1.08 -4.66
N VAL A 808 -1.88 1.11 -3.89
CA VAL A 808 -1.34 -0.13 -3.27
C VAL A 808 -2.29 -0.69 -2.24
N ASP A 809 -3.06 0.14 -1.51
CA ASP A 809 -3.91 -0.36 -0.43
C ASP A 809 -5.00 -1.26 -1.01
N GLY A 810 -5.47 -0.96 -2.22
CA GLY A 810 -6.36 -1.83 -2.99
C GLY A 810 -5.70 -3.15 -3.40
N TYR A 811 -4.41 -3.14 -3.76
CA TYR A 811 -3.63 -4.37 -3.98
C TYR A 811 -3.41 -5.15 -2.67
N GLN A 812 -3.15 -4.49 -1.53
CA GLN A 812 -3.01 -5.16 -0.23
C GLN A 812 -4.31 -5.84 0.19
N ILE A 813 -5.45 -5.16 0.00
CA ILE A 813 -6.79 -5.71 0.20
C ILE A 813 -7.00 -6.94 -0.69
N PHE A 814 -6.74 -6.81 -2.00
CA PHE A 814 -6.86 -7.93 -2.94
C PHE A 814 -5.98 -9.14 -2.55
N VAL A 815 -4.72 -8.92 -2.16
CA VAL A 815 -3.82 -10.00 -1.70
C VAL A 815 -4.34 -10.65 -0.41
N ARG A 816 -4.81 -9.87 0.55
CA ARG A 816 -5.43 -10.38 1.79
C ARG A 816 -6.61 -11.30 1.47
N ASP A 817 -7.52 -10.85 0.61
CA ASP A 817 -8.78 -11.55 0.33
C ASP A 817 -8.54 -12.84 -0.46
N MET A 818 -7.58 -12.84 -1.39
CA MET A 818 -7.14 -14.04 -2.10
C MET A 818 -6.41 -15.03 -1.18
N VAL A 819 -5.62 -14.55 -0.20
CA VAL A 819 -4.97 -15.42 0.78
C VAL A 819 -5.97 -15.98 1.79
N GLU A 820 -6.96 -15.21 2.25
CA GLU A 820 -8.02 -15.70 3.14
C GLU A 820 -8.85 -16.78 2.44
N PHE A 821 -9.29 -16.53 1.20
CA PHE A 821 -9.92 -17.56 0.35
C PHE A 821 -9.05 -18.82 0.21
N THR A 822 -7.73 -18.66 0.03
CA THR A 822 -6.80 -19.79 -0.07
C THR A 822 -6.72 -20.57 1.24
N GLN A 823 -6.59 -19.91 2.39
CA GLN A 823 -6.55 -20.55 3.71
C GLN A 823 -7.84 -21.30 4.03
N ASP A 824 -8.97 -20.64 3.79
CA ASP A 824 -10.31 -21.16 4.08
C ASP A 824 -10.60 -22.45 3.30
N ASN A 825 -10.04 -22.59 2.10
CA ASN A 825 -10.15 -23.81 1.29
C ASN A 825 -9.01 -24.82 1.55
N ALA A 826 -7.81 -24.37 1.90
CA ALA A 826 -6.71 -25.25 2.33
C ALA A 826 -7.06 -26.03 3.61
N ILE A 827 -7.84 -25.45 4.54
CA ILE A 827 -8.38 -26.15 5.70
C ILE A 827 -9.31 -27.31 5.26
N LYS A 828 -10.15 -27.10 4.25
CA LYS A 828 -11.06 -28.12 3.71
C LYS A 828 -10.26 -29.26 3.05
N LEU A 829 -9.17 -28.95 2.34
CA LEU A 829 -8.23 -29.94 1.79
C LEU A 829 -7.50 -30.71 2.90
N ALA A 830 -7.03 -30.04 3.95
CA ALA A 830 -6.33 -30.67 5.09
C ALA A 830 -7.24 -31.67 5.84
N ILE A 831 -8.54 -31.35 6.00
CA ILE A 831 -9.53 -32.29 6.52
C ILE A 831 -9.65 -33.52 5.60
N GLY A 832 -9.67 -33.33 4.28
CA GLY A 832 -9.66 -34.42 3.29
C GLY A 832 -8.43 -35.33 3.40
N PHE A 833 -7.23 -34.75 3.47
CA PHE A 833 -5.99 -35.50 3.70
C PHE A 833 -5.97 -36.23 5.05
N GLY A 834 -6.55 -35.65 6.10
CA GLY A 834 -6.72 -36.32 7.40
C GLY A 834 -7.61 -37.57 7.32
N VAL A 835 -8.71 -37.52 6.57
CA VAL A 835 -9.59 -38.68 6.32
C VAL A 835 -8.86 -39.75 5.51
N LEU A 836 -8.11 -39.37 4.48
CA LEU A 836 -7.29 -40.32 3.70
C LEU A 836 -6.24 -41.02 4.56
N LEU A 837 -5.51 -40.28 5.41
CA LEU A 837 -4.48 -40.85 6.28
C LEU A 837 -5.07 -41.85 7.31
N ALA A 838 -6.28 -41.58 7.82
CA ALA A 838 -7.00 -42.51 8.68
C ALA A 838 -7.40 -43.82 7.94
N LEU A 839 -7.81 -43.72 6.67
CA LEU A 839 -8.12 -44.88 5.83
C LEU A 839 -6.86 -45.70 5.49
N GLU A 840 -5.74 -45.07 5.19
CA GLU A 840 -4.46 -45.76 4.98
C GLU A 840 -3.97 -46.48 6.23
N LEU A 841 -4.01 -45.83 7.40
CA LEU A 841 -3.64 -46.44 8.68
C LEU A 841 -4.51 -47.66 9.02
N MET A 842 -5.80 -47.61 8.71
CA MET A 842 -6.72 -48.74 8.82
C MET A 842 -6.33 -49.89 7.87
N MET A 843 -6.02 -49.60 6.60
CA MET A 843 -5.63 -50.62 5.61
C MET A 843 -4.29 -51.27 5.95
N MET A 844 -3.27 -50.47 6.29
CA MET A 844 -1.96 -50.90 6.78
C MET A 844 -2.11 -51.84 7.99
N THR A 845 -2.89 -51.44 9.00
CA THR A 845 -3.08 -52.20 10.24
C THR A 845 -3.78 -53.54 9.96
N ASN A 846 -4.84 -53.54 9.14
CA ASN A 846 -5.55 -54.78 8.77
C ASN A 846 -4.69 -55.72 7.93
N ALA A 847 -3.93 -55.21 6.95
CA ALA A 847 -3.01 -56.02 6.14
C ALA A 847 -1.95 -56.71 7.02
N TRP A 848 -1.37 -56.00 7.99
CA TRP A 848 -0.39 -56.55 8.92
C TRP A 848 -1.00 -57.58 9.89
N ARG A 849 -2.16 -57.29 10.51
CA ARG A 849 -2.84 -58.25 11.40
C ARG A 849 -3.26 -59.51 10.65
N LEU A 850 -3.80 -59.36 9.43
CA LEU A 850 -4.17 -60.49 8.56
C LEU A 850 -2.93 -61.34 8.21
N ARG A 851 -1.81 -60.72 7.83
CA ARG A 851 -0.53 -61.42 7.58
C ARG A 851 -0.06 -62.19 8.82
N ARG A 852 -0.06 -61.57 10.00
CA ARG A 852 0.37 -62.20 11.27
C ARG A 852 -0.58 -63.34 11.68
N SER A 853 -1.87 -63.20 11.44
CA SER A 853 -2.88 -64.25 11.65
C SER A 853 -2.66 -65.44 10.70
N ILE A 854 -2.32 -65.19 9.43
CA ILE A 854 -1.98 -66.26 8.47
C ILE A 854 -0.73 -67.01 8.91
N LEU A 855 0.34 -66.32 9.29
CA LEU A 855 1.60 -66.94 9.75
C LEU A 855 1.38 -67.80 11.00
N ARG A 856 0.77 -67.24 12.06
CA ARG A 856 0.39 -67.99 13.28
C ARG A 856 -0.43 -69.24 13.00
N SER A 857 -1.34 -69.19 12.02
CA SER A 857 -2.12 -70.39 11.64
C SER A 857 -1.32 -71.46 10.91
N LYS A 858 -0.25 -71.08 10.19
CA LYS A 858 0.69 -72.05 9.59
C LYS A 858 1.60 -72.64 10.64
N GLU A 859 2.13 -71.82 11.55
CA GLU A 859 2.94 -72.23 12.71
C GLU A 859 2.16 -73.24 13.58
N ALA A 860 0.91 -72.95 13.93
CA ALA A 860 0.05 -73.86 14.69
C ALA A 860 -0.25 -75.18 13.96
N LEU A 861 -0.47 -75.16 12.64
CA LEU A 861 -0.65 -76.37 11.83
C LEU A 861 0.63 -77.24 11.80
N VAL A 862 1.81 -76.63 11.74
CA VAL A 862 3.09 -77.34 11.84
C VAL A 862 3.29 -77.93 13.24
N PHE A 863 2.92 -77.20 14.30
CA PHE A 863 3.06 -77.67 15.68
C PHE A 863 2.12 -78.84 16.00
N VAL A 864 0.86 -78.80 15.50
CA VAL A 864 -0.08 -79.93 15.61
C VAL A 864 0.41 -81.14 14.80
N GLY A 865 0.88 -80.93 13.57
CA GLY A 865 1.46 -82.01 12.75
C GLY A 865 2.72 -82.65 13.34
N ALA A 866 3.52 -81.89 14.10
CA ALA A 866 4.65 -82.42 14.86
C ALA A 866 4.22 -83.24 16.07
N ASN A 867 3.15 -82.83 16.78
CA ASN A 867 2.60 -83.61 17.89
C ASN A 867 1.92 -84.90 17.42
N ASP A 868 1.19 -84.90 16.29
CA ASP A 868 0.57 -86.12 15.72
C ASP A 868 1.60 -87.16 15.24
N LEU A 869 2.86 -86.74 14.99
CA LEU A 869 4.00 -87.64 14.78
C LEU A 869 4.57 -88.23 16.07
N PHE A 870 4.32 -87.60 17.22
CA PHE A 870 4.76 -88.07 18.55
C PHE A 870 3.70 -88.92 19.28
N THR A 871 2.40 -88.77 18.97
CA THR A 871 1.32 -89.51 19.63
C THR A 871 1.05 -90.90 19.05
N ARG A 872 1.63 -91.25 17.89
CA ARG A 872 1.57 -92.61 17.31
C ARG A 872 2.67 -93.53 17.86
N GLY A 873 2.75 -93.64 19.19
CA GLY A 873 3.71 -94.50 19.91
C GLY A 873 3.05 -95.37 20.99
N ASP A 874 2.90 -96.67 20.68
CA ASP A 874 2.58 -97.81 21.57
C ASP A 874 1.23 -97.82 22.35
N PRO A 875 0.36 -98.85 22.21
CA PRO A 875 -0.89 -98.96 22.94
C PRO A 875 -0.88 -100.01 24.09
N LYS A 876 -1.17 -99.61 25.34
CA LYS A 876 -1.65 -100.53 26.41
C LYS A 876 -2.34 -99.85 27.61
N GLY A 877 -3.60 -100.24 27.83
CA GLY A 877 -4.27 -100.26 29.15
C GLY A 877 -4.70 -98.92 29.77
N LYS A 878 -5.47 -98.91 30.88
CA LYS A 878 -6.54 -99.83 31.34
C LYS A 878 -7.23 -99.20 32.58
N TYR A 879 -8.56 -98.96 32.53
CA TYR A 879 -9.37 -98.35 33.62
C TYR A 879 -9.00 -96.88 34.00
N GLY A 880 -9.89 -96.03 34.52
CA GLY A 880 -11.36 -96.12 34.61
C GLY A 880 -11.98 -95.04 35.54
N VAL A 881 -13.32 -94.91 35.47
CA VAL A 881 -14.24 -94.37 36.53
C VAL A 881 -14.30 -92.84 36.80
N SER A 882 -15.46 -92.27 36.41
CA SER A 882 -16.28 -91.20 37.07
C SER A 882 -15.84 -89.73 37.16
N SER A 883 -16.81 -88.85 36.80
CA SER A 883 -17.20 -87.54 37.39
C SER A 883 -16.16 -86.67 38.10
N THR A 884 -16.08 -85.37 37.82
CA THR A 884 -17.20 -84.40 37.73
C THR A 884 -17.05 -83.38 36.61
#